data_AF-A0A7X9FDP3-F1
#
_entry.id   AF-A0A7X9FDP3-F1
#
_cell.length_a   1.000
_cell.length_b   1.000
_cell.length_c   1.000
_cell.angle_alpha   90.00
_cell.angle_beta   90.00
_cell.angle_gamma   90.00
#
_symmetry.space_group_name_H-M   'P 1'
#
loop_
_entity.id
_entity.type
_entity.pdbx_description
1 polymer ?
#
loop_
_entity_poly.entity_id
_entity_poly.type
_entity_poly.pdbx_seq_one_letter_code
_entity_poly.pdbx_strand_id
1 'polypeptide(L)'
;MLRLGLISVILLLVYSPAIPADPSSSATTPFAWPLKRELQISSGFGDGRPGRFHMGIDLRTGGKIGAPVYAPEDGFIRRISTSYFGYGKGLYLAGKSGRTYVFGHLNDFNKKIGSFVEQRQLASRRYYQDIKPDAADLPVKKGELIAHSGQTGAGAPHLHFEIRDAENRPLNPLLFPGIRLKDTTPPKFKAVWLTYLDDHSLFADGQREIKLKPIMDKTGRTRVTDTILVTGRFAVKTAVEDVVAPGSFAIGPQRLTLTIDGRVYHSVAYDRLDYAENKLSLLDRDPDPDKNDYARVYALFRKPGNILSNYQSEVPGDGTFADTVEGFHTIVIEAADAFGNTRRLEFTIRYSPFKANIADAANAGLPDSLTKSSIAPSAEPGTFKIIDDGFLFTVPTTGGIDRLTGAIATDRGMDTLAFRRISQSRFAGFYRPAADVAFIDRIVIVGPSARVSDTIVLGMHHLFPGQPAQIKHGDDLTIEAGAGDLFGNALLMVKDTLLPPPASGRFIHRPFALLPDWLAFASPIELIVQVPVLPDTNKTAFYIHKEGNRWSWIGRRVDVENDWLTATVSGGGAYAVLSDTVAPTITDLNIAEKASLTSGRPQIRCTVADELSGFEDDRNFEITIDGKWIIPEYDIDRKLLTGKPHWTIHGSSHRLEITVRDRCGNTTTVARTFHVLAKTGPR
;
A
#
# COMPACT_ATOMS: atom_id res chain seq x y z
N MET A 1 37.24 -46.67 -63.88
CA MET A 1 38.19 -46.11 -62.89
C MET A 1 37.94 -44.61 -62.88
N LEU A 2 37.55 -43.90 -61.82
CA LEU A 2 37.36 -44.17 -60.39
C LEU A 2 36.14 -43.33 -59.95
N ARG A 3 35.33 -43.86 -59.04
CA ARG A 3 34.30 -43.12 -58.30
C ARG A 3 34.98 -42.18 -57.29
N LEU A 4 34.48 -40.97 -57.15
CA LEU A 4 34.58 -40.19 -55.90
C LEU A 4 33.23 -39.55 -55.64
N GLY A 5 32.55 -40.05 -54.61
CA GLY A 5 31.29 -39.52 -54.11
C GLY A 5 31.52 -38.27 -53.28
N LEU A 6 30.77 -37.21 -53.55
CA LEU A 6 30.61 -36.08 -52.66
C LEU A 6 29.63 -36.47 -51.55
N ILE A 7 30.12 -36.59 -50.32
CA ILE A 7 29.27 -36.64 -49.12
C ILE A 7 28.98 -35.18 -48.74
N SER A 8 27.75 -34.72 -48.97
CA SER A 8 27.25 -33.47 -48.39
C SER A 8 26.96 -33.70 -46.91
N VAL A 9 27.81 -33.18 -46.04
CA VAL A 9 27.52 -33.06 -44.61
C VAL A 9 26.57 -31.88 -44.42
N ILE A 10 25.29 -32.16 -44.20
CA ILE A 10 24.32 -31.16 -43.72
C ILE A 10 24.62 -30.95 -42.23
N LEU A 11 25.22 -29.81 -41.90
CA LEU A 11 25.42 -29.35 -40.53
C LEU A 11 24.06 -28.86 -40.00
N LEU A 12 23.37 -29.69 -39.22
CA LEU A 12 22.19 -29.27 -38.45
C LEU A 12 22.67 -28.28 -37.37
N LEU A 13 22.46 -26.98 -37.58
CA LEU A 13 22.56 -25.98 -36.53
C LEU A 13 21.39 -26.19 -35.57
N VAL A 14 21.64 -26.93 -34.49
CA VAL A 14 20.74 -27.01 -33.34
C VAL A 14 20.80 -25.66 -32.63
N TYR A 15 19.82 -24.81 -32.85
CA TYR A 15 19.65 -23.56 -32.11
C TYR A 15 19.18 -23.92 -30.69
N SER A 16 20.12 -24.17 -29.79
CA SER A 16 19.82 -24.22 -28.36
C SER A 16 19.53 -22.79 -27.90
N PRO A 17 18.35 -22.47 -27.35
CA PRO A 17 18.15 -21.18 -26.70
C PRO A 17 19.16 -21.11 -25.56
N ALA A 18 20.02 -20.08 -25.60
CA ALA A 18 20.92 -19.79 -24.50
C ALA A 18 20.06 -19.55 -23.25
N ILE A 19 20.15 -20.48 -22.30
CA ILE A 19 19.65 -20.27 -20.94
C ILE A 19 20.40 -19.02 -20.45
N PRO A 20 19.71 -17.93 -20.06
CA PRO A 20 20.39 -16.78 -19.50
C PRO A 20 21.25 -17.25 -18.31
N ALA A 21 22.52 -16.87 -18.33
CA ALA A 21 23.46 -17.21 -17.28
C ALA A 21 22.85 -16.86 -15.91
N ASP A 22 22.94 -17.81 -14.99
CA ASP A 22 22.51 -17.66 -13.61
C ASP A 22 23.19 -16.40 -13.00
N PRO A 23 22.43 -15.42 -12.49
CA PRO A 23 22.98 -14.26 -11.80
C PRO A 23 23.73 -14.64 -10.50
N SER A 24 23.76 -15.92 -10.11
CA SER A 24 24.57 -16.43 -8.99
C SER A 24 26.09 -16.37 -9.19
N SER A 25 26.60 -16.00 -10.38
CA SER A 25 28.04 -15.98 -10.65
C SER A 25 28.81 -14.73 -10.19
N SER A 26 28.26 -13.93 -9.26
CA SER A 26 29.12 -13.02 -8.47
C SER A 26 29.86 -13.85 -7.42
N ALA A 27 31.18 -13.99 -7.60
CA ALA A 27 32.08 -14.68 -6.68
C ALA A 27 31.70 -14.48 -5.19
N THR A 28 31.71 -15.60 -4.47
CA THR A 28 31.54 -15.87 -3.04
C THR A 28 32.20 -14.84 -2.11
N THR A 29 31.71 -13.60 -2.09
CA THR A 29 32.14 -12.62 -1.11
C THR A 29 31.52 -13.01 0.23
N PRO A 30 32.31 -13.18 1.31
CA PRO A 30 31.79 -13.70 2.56
C PRO A 30 30.75 -12.76 3.18
N PHE A 31 29.45 -13.05 3.03
CA PHE A 31 28.37 -12.38 3.75
C PHE A 31 28.24 -12.93 5.19
N ALA A 32 27.80 -12.10 6.13
CA ALA A 32 27.37 -12.54 7.46
C ALA A 32 26.02 -11.91 7.80
N TRP A 33 25.14 -12.68 8.45
CA TRP A 33 23.88 -12.14 8.92
C TRP A 33 24.10 -11.04 9.97
N PRO A 34 23.37 -9.91 9.87
CA PRO A 34 23.47 -8.81 10.84
C PRO A 34 22.99 -9.15 12.24
N LEU A 35 22.27 -10.25 12.45
CA LEU A 35 21.83 -10.73 13.76
C LEU A 35 22.41 -12.11 14.05
N LYS A 36 23.03 -12.27 15.22
CA LYS A 36 23.58 -13.55 15.71
C LYS A 36 22.54 -14.33 16.52
N ARG A 37 21.40 -14.66 15.91
CA ARG A 37 20.31 -15.43 16.53
C ARG A 37 19.55 -16.25 15.49
N GLU A 38 18.67 -17.14 15.96
CA GLU A 38 17.72 -17.85 15.11
C GLU A 38 16.84 -16.86 14.35
N LEU A 39 16.61 -17.16 13.07
CA LEU A 39 15.86 -16.30 12.17
C LEU A 39 14.36 -16.45 12.44
N GLN A 40 13.73 -15.36 12.85
CA GLN A 40 12.29 -15.23 12.92
C GLN A 40 11.89 -13.95 12.19
N ILE A 41 10.89 -14.04 11.32
CA ILE A 41 10.49 -12.95 10.43
C ILE A 41 9.09 -12.48 10.80
N SER A 42 8.87 -11.16 10.80
CA SER A 42 7.54 -10.56 10.95
C SER A 42 6.94 -10.07 9.62
N SER A 43 7.77 -9.76 8.62
CA SER A 43 7.32 -9.41 7.26
C SER A 43 8.43 -9.74 6.25
N GLY A 44 8.03 -10.30 5.11
CA GLY A 44 8.89 -10.72 4.01
C GLY A 44 9.11 -9.62 2.96
N PHE A 45 10.05 -9.88 2.06
CA PHE A 45 10.33 -9.04 0.90
C PHE A 45 9.20 -9.14 -0.13
N GLY A 46 8.75 -8.01 -0.68
CA GLY A 46 7.61 -7.97 -1.60
C GLY A 46 6.24 -8.11 -0.94
N ASP A 47 6.18 -8.19 0.40
CA ASP A 47 4.93 -8.11 1.15
C ASP A 47 4.21 -6.80 0.83
N GLY A 48 2.88 -6.86 0.63
CA GLY A 48 2.07 -5.67 0.38
C GLY A 48 2.00 -4.79 1.63
N ARG A 49 2.23 -3.48 1.44
CA ARG A 49 1.93 -2.42 2.41
C ARG A 49 0.97 -1.44 1.74
N PRO A 50 0.25 -0.60 2.51
CA PRO A 50 -0.56 0.46 1.91
C PRO A 50 0.26 1.29 0.90
N GLY A 51 -0.10 1.18 -0.38
CA GLY A 51 0.50 1.91 -1.50
C GLY A 51 1.91 1.51 -1.92
N ARG A 52 2.50 0.43 -1.38
CA ARG A 52 3.89 0.04 -1.71
C ARG A 52 4.22 -1.42 -1.40
N PHE A 53 5.30 -1.93 -1.99
CA PHE A 53 5.99 -3.14 -1.52
C PHE A 53 6.84 -2.88 -0.28
N HIS A 54 7.02 -3.95 0.50
CA HIS A 54 8.07 -4.02 1.50
C HIS A 54 9.42 -4.33 0.83
N MET A 55 10.34 -3.38 0.87
CA MET A 55 11.64 -3.42 0.16
C MET A 55 12.76 -4.15 0.93
N GLY A 56 12.41 -4.82 2.01
CA GLY A 56 13.35 -5.54 2.87
C GLY A 56 12.65 -6.69 3.57
N ILE A 57 13.24 -7.13 4.67
CA ILE A 57 12.61 -8.05 5.62
C ILE A 57 12.63 -7.46 7.02
N ASP A 58 11.61 -7.80 7.81
CA ASP A 58 11.53 -7.40 9.20
C ASP A 58 11.90 -8.60 10.08
N LEU A 59 13.05 -8.48 10.74
CA LEU A 59 13.60 -9.51 11.63
C LEU A 59 13.12 -9.29 13.05
N ARG A 60 12.50 -10.32 13.63
CA ARG A 60 12.01 -10.25 15.01
C ARG A 60 13.18 -10.20 15.99
N THR A 61 13.03 -9.35 17.01
CA THR A 61 14.02 -9.24 18.09
C THR A 61 13.52 -9.88 19.40
N GLY A 62 12.44 -10.66 19.34
CA GLY A 62 11.77 -11.24 20.51
C GLY A 62 10.96 -10.21 21.31
N GLY A 63 10.51 -9.13 20.66
CA GLY A 63 9.79 -8.03 21.31
C GLY A 63 10.67 -7.13 22.18
N LYS A 64 12.00 -7.19 22.00
CA LYS A 64 12.98 -6.46 22.81
C LYS A 64 13.78 -5.48 21.96
N ILE A 65 13.96 -4.28 22.48
CA ILE A 65 14.93 -3.30 21.99
C ILE A 65 16.34 -3.76 22.40
N GLY A 66 17.35 -3.42 21.61
CA GLY A 66 18.76 -3.55 22.00
C GLY A 66 19.48 -4.77 21.45
N ALA A 67 18.93 -5.53 20.50
CA ALA A 67 19.65 -6.67 19.93
C ALA A 67 20.88 -6.16 19.13
N PRO A 68 22.09 -6.70 19.36
CA PRO A 68 23.29 -6.27 18.65
C PRO A 68 23.19 -6.51 17.14
N VAL A 69 23.47 -5.46 16.34
CA VAL A 69 23.45 -5.47 14.88
C VAL A 69 24.87 -5.35 14.34
N TYR A 70 25.27 -6.28 13.47
CA TYR A 70 26.63 -6.41 12.97
C TYR A 70 26.75 -6.10 11.47
N ALA A 71 27.90 -5.59 11.06
CA ALA A 71 28.22 -5.36 9.65
C ALA A 71 28.27 -6.68 8.85
N PRO A 72 27.47 -6.84 7.77
CA PRO A 72 27.47 -8.06 6.97
C PRO A 72 28.75 -8.30 6.18
N GLU A 73 29.47 -7.23 5.87
CA GLU A 73 30.65 -7.21 5.02
C GLU A 73 31.61 -6.11 5.46
N ASP A 74 32.88 -6.21 5.06
CA ASP A 74 33.82 -5.09 5.09
C ASP A 74 33.31 -3.94 4.21
N GLY A 75 33.50 -2.70 4.65
CA GLY A 75 33.04 -1.54 3.92
C GLY A 75 33.13 -0.24 4.70
N PHE A 76 32.19 0.66 4.46
CA PHE A 76 32.04 1.91 5.22
C PHE A 76 30.57 2.32 5.30
N ILE A 77 30.25 3.17 6.28
CA ILE A 77 28.92 3.77 6.40
C ILE A 77 28.77 4.92 5.40
N ARG A 78 27.93 4.73 4.37
CA ARG A 78 27.72 5.72 3.29
C ARG A 78 26.60 6.71 3.56
N ARG A 79 25.65 6.36 4.43
CA ARG A 79 24.55 7.24 4.81
C ARG A 79 24.03 6.90 6.20
N ILE A 80 23.67 7.91 6.97
CA ILE A 80 23.02 7.80 8.27
C ILE A 80 21.78 8.69 8.24
N SER A 81 20.63 8.15 8.67
CA SER A 81 19.39 8.89 8.78
C SER A 81 18.91 8.87 10.23
N THR A 82 18.40 9.98 10.74
CA THR A 82 17.62 10.05 11.98
C THR A 82 16.33 10.79 11.71
N SER A 83 15.19 10.19 12.03
CA SER A 83 13.86 10.75 11.81
C SER A 83 12.89 10.18 12.85
N TYR A 84 11.80 10.88 13.15
CA TYR A 84 10.71 10.31 13.95
C TYR A 84 9.79 9.39 13.14
N PHE A 85 9.96 9.36 11.82
CA PHE A 85 9.13 8.62 10.87
C PHE A 85 9.98 7.70 9.98
N GLY A 86 9.33 6.83 9.22
CA GLY A 86 10.00 5.97 8.24
C GLY A 86 11.00 5.02 8.90
N TYR A 87 12.24 4.99 8.42
CA TYR A 87 13.27 4.11 9.01
C TYR A 87 13.70 4.51 10.43
N GLY A 88 13.29 5.67 10.94
CA GLY A 88 13.76 6.15 12.24
C GLY A 88 15.27 6.45 12.21
N LYS A 89 16.02 5.83 13.12
CA LYS A 89 17.49 5.72 13.03
C LYS A 89 17.83 4.65 12.00
N GLY A 90 18.30 5.11 10.83
CA GLY A 90 18.68 4.28 9.69
C GLY A 90 20.18 4.33 9.40
N LEU A 91 20.74 3.20 8.99
CA LEU A 91 22.16 3.07 8.63
C LEU A 91 22.31 2.41 7.25
N TYR A 92 23.13 2.98 6.39
CA TYR A 92 23.43 2.44 5.06
C TYR A 92 24.92 2.13 4.98
N LEU A 93 25.25 0.86 4.80
CA LEU A 93 26.62 0.37 4.66
C LEU A 93 26.89 0.07 3.18
N ALA A 94 27.95 0.65 2.62
CA ALA A 94 28.50 0.29 1.32
C ALA A 94 29.51 -0.85 1.51
N GLY A 95 29.19 -2.04 1.01
CA GLY A 95 30.07 -3.22 1.08
C GLY A 95 31.10 -3.24 -0.04
N LYS A 96 32.23 -3.93 0.18
CA LYS A 96 33.26 -4.12 -0.86
C LYS A 96 32.76 -4.91 -2.08
N SER A 97 31.70 -5.70 -1.94
CA SER A 97 31.03 -6.42 -3.03
C SER A 97 30.26 -5.50 -3.98
N GLY A 98 30.16 -4.20 -3.69
CA GLY A 98 29.35 -3.24 -4.43
C GLY A 98 27.89 -3.17 -3.96
N ARG A 99 27.49 -4.03 -3.01
CA ARG A 99 26.14 -4.03 -2.43
C ARG A 99 25.97 -2.93 -1.38
N THR A 100 24.74 -2.43 -1.24
CA THR A 100 24.35 -1.64 -0.07
C THR A 100 23.57 -2.51 0.91
N TYR A 101 23.86 -2.37 2.20
CA TYR A 101 23.06 -2.93 3.29
C TYR A 101 22.35 -1.82 4.04
N VAL A 102 21.05 -1.95 4.27
CA VAL A 102 20.25 -0.94 4.98
C VAL A 102 19.69 -1.54 6.26
N PHE A 103 19.82 -0.79 7.35
CA PHE A 103 19.33 -1.15 8.68
C PHE A 103 18.36 -0.07 9.12
N GLY A 104 17.10 -0.44 9.36
CA GLY A 104 16.06 0.45 9.85
C GLY A 104 15.68 0.18 11.30
N HIS A 105 15.00 1.16 11.90
CA HIS A 105 14.40 1.10 13.22
C HIS A 105 15.40 0.85 14.35
N LEU A 106 16.65 1.31 14.20
CA LEU A 106 17.68 1.11 15.21
C LEU A 106 17.37 1.91 16.49
N ASN A 107 17.79 1.40 17.65
CA ASN A 107 17.66 2.17 18.90
C ASN A 107 18.82 3.14 19.07
N ASP A 108 20.03 2.62 18.89
CA ASP A 108 21.28 3.34 19.08
C ASP A 108 22.32 2.85 18.08
N PHE A 109 23.23 3.74 17.73
CA PHE A 109 24.45 3.39 17.00
C PHE A 109 25.54 2.94 17.97
N ASN A 110 26.59 2.29 17.45
CA ASN A 110 27.80 2.09 18.25
C ASN A 110 28.42 3.46 18.65
N LYS A 111 29.37 3.47 19.58
CA LYS A 111 29.96 4.71 20.11
C LYS A 111 30.53 5.62 19.01
N LYS A 112 31.23 5.06 18.02
CA LYS A 112 31.88 5.81 16.95
C LYS A 112 30.86 6.54 16.08
N ILE A 113 29.86 5.82 15.58
CA ILE A 113 28.80 6.36 14.71
C ILE A 113 27.90 7.30 15.52
N GLY A 114 27.55 6.93 16.75
CA GLY A 114 26.70 7.74 17.64
C GLY A 114 27.30 9.11 17.94
N SER A 115 28.59 9.18 18.28
CA SER A 115 29.28 10.46 18.49
C SER A 115 29.33 11.32 17.23
N PHE A 116 29.50 10.71 16.05
CA PHE A 116 29.48 11.43 14.77
C PHE A 116 28.11 12.07 14.50
N VAL A 117 27.02 11.34 14.77
CA VAL A 117 25.64 11.84 14.62
C VAL A 117 25.34 12.92 15.65
N GLU A 118 25.68 12.71 16.93
CA GLU A 118 25.45 13.67 18.01
C GLU A 118 26.10 15.03 17.69
N GLN A 119 27.34 15.03 17.20
CA GLN A 119 28.02 16.28 16.80
C GLN A 119 27.27 17.04 15.71
N ARG A 120 26.72 16.34 14.71
CA ARG A 120 25.93 16.96 13.63
C ARG A 120 24.60 17.50 14.15
N GLN A 121 23.90 16.73 15.00
CA GLN A 121 22.65 17.16 15.62
C GLN A 121 22.82 18.42 16.47
N LEU A 122 23.91 18.48 17.25
CA LEU A 122 24.25 19.66 18.05
C LEU A 122 24.62 20.86 17.18
N ALA A 123 25.42 20.65 16.12
CA ALA A 123 25.83 21.73 15.22
C ALA A 123 24.64 22.34 14.45
N SER A 124 23.69 21.52 13.99
CA SER A 124 22.52 22.00 13.27
C SER A 124 21.33 22.35 14.16
N ARG A 125 21.38 22.02 15.46
CA ARG A 125 20.25 22.08 16.40
C ARG A 125 19.00 21.36 15.86
N ARG A 126 19.20 20.14 15.33
CA ARG A 126 18.16 19.29 14.74
C ARG A 126 18.34 17.85 15.17
N TYR A 127 17.27 17.18 15.57
CA TYR A 127 17.28 15.71 15.70
C TYR A 127 17.35 15.06 14.33
N TYR A 128 16.59 15.58 13.36
CA TYR A 128 16.58 15.05 12.00
C TYR A 128 17.94 15.23 11.36
N GLN A 129 18.47 14.15 10.77
CA GLN A 129 19.71 14.15 10.03
C GLN A 129 19.60 13.23 8.81
N ASP A 130 20.20 13.66 7.70
CA ASP A 130 20.50 12.80 6.54
C ASP A 130 21.96 13.05 6.16
N ILE A 131 22.86 12.25 6.72
CA ILE A 131 24.31 12.45 6.65
C ILE A 131 24.90 11.48 5.63
N LYS A 132 25.79 11.96 4.78
CA LYS A 132 26.61 11.16 3.85
C LYS A 132 28.09 11.31 4.24
N PRO A 133 28.62 10.47 5.15
CA PRO A 133 30.01 10.51 5.57
C PRO A 133 30.97 10.13 4.44
N ASP A 134 32.22 10.60 4.52
CA ASP A 134 33.27 10.10 3.64
C ASP A 134 33.68 8.69 4.06
N ALA A 135 34.17 7.88 3.11
CA ALA A 135 34.54 6.49 3.38
C ALA A 135 35.62 6.34 4.47
N ALA A 136 36.48 7.35 4.64
CA ALA A 136 37.53 7.37 5.64
C ALA A 136 37.01 7.65 7.07
N ASP A 137 35.86 8.31 7.21
CA ASP A 137 35.32 8.71 8.52
C ASP A 137 34.83 7.48 9.30
N LEU A 138 34.04 6.63 8.63
CA LEU A 138 33.33 5.52 9.24
C LEU A 138 33.57 4.19 8.50
N PRO A 139 34.82 3.71 8.36
CA PRO A 139 35.09 2.35 7.91
C PRO A 139 34.59 1.34 8.93
N VAL A 140 34.15 0.18 8.44
CA VAL A 140 33.65 -0.94 9.25
C VAL A 140 34.21 -2.28 8.74
N LYS A 141 34.38 -3.23 9.65
CA LYS A 141 34.78 -4.60 9.34
C LYS A 141 33.61 -5.57 9.42
N LYS A 142 33.63 -6.61 8.58
CA LYS A 142 32.66 -7.70 8.68
C LYS A 142 32.58 -8.23 10.12
N GLY A 143 31.37 -8.31 10.66
CA GLY A 143 31.11 -8.78 12.02
C GLY A 143 31.34 -7.75 13.13
N GLU A 144 31.71 -6.52 12.79
CA GLU A 144 31.80 -5.39 13.73
C GLU A 144 30.41 -4.98 14.22
N LEU A 145 30.29 -4.66 15.51
CA LEU A 145 29.06 -4.10 16.09
C LEU A 145 28.87 -2.67 15.56
N ILE A 146 27.80 -2.43 14.81
CA ILE A 146 27.52 -1.12 14.22
C ILE A 146 26.35 -0.40 14.90
N ALA A 147 25.40 -1.15 15.47
CA ALA A 147 24.20 -0.59 16.09
C ALA A 147 23.50 -1.61 17.00
N HIS A 148 22.39 -1.17 17.60
CA HIS A 148 21.43 -2.02 18.29
C HIS A 148 20.04 -1.86 17.68
N SER A 149 19.32 -2.97 17.50
CA SER A 149 17.93 -2.96 17.00
C SER A 149 17.02 -2.17 17.93
N GLY A 150 15.92 -1.65 17.42
CA GLY A 150 15.01 -0.84 18.20
C GLY A 150 13.61 -0.80 17.62
N GLN A 151 13.02 0.38 17.70
CA GLN A 151 11.67 0.67 17.28
C GLN A 151 11.51 2.12 16.79
N THR A 152 12.60 2.85 16.53
CA THR A 152 12.47 4.25 16.09
C THR A 152 11.79 4.32 14.72
N GLY A 153 10.87 5.25 14.51
CA GLY A 153 10.16 5.43 13.24
C GLY A 153 9.18 4.32 12.86
N ALA A 154 9.02 3.29 13.70
CA ALA A 154 8.08 2.20 13.51
C ALA A 154 7.42 1.78 14.82
N GLY A 155 6.51 0.81 14.74
CA GLY A 155 5.80 0.26 15.90
C GLY A 155 6.64 -0.72 16.72
N ALA A 156 6.25 -1.99 16.75
CA ALA A 156 6.87 -2.99 17.63
C ALA A 156 8.38 -3.18 17.37
N PRO A 157 9.20 -3.52 18.40
CA PRO A 157 10.64 -3.72 18.21
C PRO A 157 11.01 -4.80 17.18
N HIS A 158 11.82 -4.43 16.20
CA HIS A 158 12.37 -5.32 15.16
C HIS A 158 13.63 -4.70 14.51
N LEU A 159 14.29 -5.44 13.61
CA LEU A 159 15.28 -4.90 12.69
C LEU A 159 14.74 -4.99 11.27
N HIS A 160 14.51 -3.86 10.63
CA HIS A 160 14.30 -3.84 9.18
C HIS A 160 15.65 -3.97 8.48
N PHE A 161 15.76 -4.87 7.52
CA PHE A 161 16.99 -5.17 6.81
C PHE A 161 16.79 -5.27 5.31
N GLU A 162 17.63 -4.56 4.55
CA GLU A 162 17.66 -4.65 3.09
C GLU A 162 19.07 -4.98 2.59
N ILE A 163 19.11 -5.67 1.46
CA ILE A 163 20.28 -5.79 0.60
C ILE A 163 19.91 -5.15 -0.73
N ARG A 164 20.78 -4.31 -1.27
CA ARG A 164 20.58 -3.66 -2.58
C ARG A 164 21.76 -3.94 -3.49
N ASP A 165 21.49 -4.07 -4.78
CA ASP A 165 22.53 -4.15 -5.80
C ASP A 165 23.25 -2.81 -6.01
N ALA A 166 24.18 -2.79 -6.97
CA ALA A 166 24.98 -1.60 -7.29
C ALA A 166 24.13 -0.44 -7.84
N GLU A 167 23.00 -0.76 -8.48
CA GLU A 167 22.00 0.20 -8.97
C GLU A 167 21.02 0.64 -7.87
N ASN A 168 21.26 0.22 -6.61
CA ASN A 168 20.42 0.52 -5.45
C ASN A 168 18.98 -0.05 -5.55
N ARG A 169 18.80 -1.13 -6.33
CA ARG A 169 17.55 -1.91 -6.38
C ARG A 169 17.53 -2.94 -5.24
N PRO A 170 16.47 -2.99 -4.44
CA PRO A 170 16.34 -3.98 -3.37
C PRO A 170 16.30 -5.42 -3.89
N LEU A 171 17.03 -6.29 -3.20
CA LEU A 171 17.11 -7.74 -3.42
C LEU A 171 16.48 -8.45 -2.24
N ASN A 172 15.85 -9.59 -2.48
CA ASN A 172 15.30 -10.43 -1.43
C ASN A 172 16.41 -10.99 -0.53
N PRO A 173 16.52 -10.55 0.74
CA PRO A 173 17.61 -10.97 1.61
C PRO A 173 17.59 -12.46 1.95
N LEU A 174 16.44 -13.14 1.78
CA LEU A 174 16.30 -14.57 2.05
C LEU A 174 16.99 -15.46 1.00
N LEU A 175 17.34 -14.90 -0.16
CA LEU A 175 18.08 -15.62 -1.22
C LEU A 175 19.59 -15.65 -0.98
N PHE A 176 20.09 -14.97 0.06
CA PHE A 176 21.53 -14.86 0.32
C PHE A 176 22.04 -15.98 1.24
N PRO A 177 23.27 -16.48 1.01
CA PRO A 177 23.82 -17.59 1.77
C PRO A 177 24.11 -17.22 3.23
N GLY A 178 24.27 -18.22 4.11
CA GLY A 178 24.66 -18.03 5.51
C GLY A 178 23.49 -17.86 6.49
N ILE A 179 22.25 -18.01 6.02
CA ILE A 179 21.06 -18.09 6.87
C ILE A 179 21.15 -19.34 7.73
N ARG A 180 21.10 -19.18 9.05
CA ARG A 180 20.97 -20.31 9.99
C ARG A 180 19.50 -20.66 10.16
N LEU A 181 18.89 -21.16 9.10
CA LEU A 181 17.51 -21.60 9.10
C LEU A 181 17.35 -22.80 8.17
N LYS A 182 16.60 -23.80 8.65
CA LYS A 182 16.15 -24.93 7.84
C LYS A 182 14.64 -24.86 7.73
N ASP A 183 14.17 -24.18 6.69
CA ASP A 183 12.75 -24.16 6.36
C ASP A 183 12.41 -25.40 5.52
N THR A 184 11.35 -26.09 5.91
CA THR A 184 10.79 -27.25 5.20
C THR A 184 9.28 -27.12 5.00
N THR A 185 8.73 -25.93 5.23
CA THR A 185 7.29 -25.69 5.22
C THR A 185 6.93 -25.05 3.89
N PRO A 186 6.27 -25.77 2.96
CA PRO A 186 5.86 -25.16 1.70
C PRO A 186 4.72 -24.14 1.91
N PRO A 187 4.60 -23.15 0.99
CA PRO A 187 3.51 -22.18 1.02
C PRO A 187 2.11 -22.81 1.06
N LYS A 188 1.16 -22.08 1.63
CA LYS A 188 -0.24 -22.51 1.81
C LYS A 188 -1.20 -21.58 1.07
N PHE A 189 -1.93 -22.16 0.12
CA PHE A 189 -3.08 -21.52 -0.52
C PHE A 189 -4.24 -21.36 0.47
N LYS A 190 -4.81 -20.16 0.54
CA LYS A 190 -5.95 -19.80 1.40
C LYS A 190 -7.25 -19.64 0.60
N ALA A 191 -7.15 -19.09 -0.61
CA ALA A 191 -8.28 -18.87 -1.50
C ALA A 191 -7.79 -18.68 -2.94
N VAL A 192 -8.67 -18.93 -3.91
CA VAL A 192 -8.49 -18.56 -5.32
C VAL A 192 -9.74 -17.88 -5.82
N TRP A 193 -9.58 -16.91 -6.71
CA TRP A 193 -10.70 -16.26 -7.38
C TRP A 193 -10.58 -16.42 -8.88
N LEU A 194 -11.73 -16.59 -9.53
CA LEU A 194 -11.89 -16.32 -10.95
C LEU A 194 -12.63 -14.99 -11.08
N THR A 195 -12.08 -14.08 -11.87
CA THR A 195 -12.65 -12.74 -12.13
C THR A 195 -12.93 -12.58 -13.60
N TYR A 196 -14.10 -12.10 -13.98
CA TYR A 196 -14.38 -11.75 -15.37
C TYR A 196 -13.74 -10.40 -15.72
N LEU A 197 -13.26 -10.28 -16.96
CA LEU A 197 -12.60 -9.08 -17.51
C LEU A 197 -13.30 -8.51 -18.75
N ASP A 198 -14.37 -9.11 -19.23
CA ASP A 198 -15.22 -8.57 -20.31
C ASP A 198 -16.25 -7.56 -19.76
N ASP A 199 -17.20 -7.09 -20.55
CA ASP A 199 -18.22 -6.10 -20.18
C ASP A 199 -19.63 -6.69 -19.96
N HIS A 200 -19.78 -8.02 -19.99
CA HIS A 200 -21.10 -8.66 -19.99
C HIS A 200 -21.22 -9.93 -19.14
N SER A 201 -20.12 -10.65 -18.89
CA SER A 201 -20.19 -11.94 -18.18
C SER A 201 -20.45 -11.76 -16.68
N LEU A 202 -21.28 -12.63 -16.13
CA LEU A 202 -21.57 -12.73 -14.69
C LEU A 202 -21.52 -14.20 -14.28
N PHE A 203 -21.16 -14.49 -13.04
CA PHE A 203 -21.36 -15.80 -12.45
C PHE A 203 -22.86 -16.03 -12.14
N ALA A 204 -23.21 -17.25 -11.73
CA ALA A 204 -24.60 -17.65 -11.51
C ALA A 204 -25.32 -16.80 -10.44
N ASP A 205 -24.56 -16.31 -9.46
CA ASP A 205 -25.02 -15.41 -8.39
C ASP A 205 -25.09 -13.93 -8.79
N GLY A 206 -24.75 -13.60 -10.05
CA GLY A 206 -24.72 -12.23 -10.55
C GLY A 206 -23.44 -11.46 -10.23
N GLN A 207 -22.42 -12.09 -9.65
CA GLN A 207 -21.16 -11.43 -9.35
C GLN A 207 -20.18 -11.49 -10.52
N ARG A 208 -19.18 -10.61 -10.49
CA ARG A 208 -18.05 -10.59 -11.43
C ARG A 208 -16.88 -11.46 -10.98
N GLU A 209 -16.92 -11.93 -9.74
CA GLU A 209 -15.88 -12.75 -9.14
C GLU A 209 -16.52 -13.91 -8.38
N ILE A 210 -15.87 -15.08 -8.42
CA ILE A 210 -16.22 -16.21 -7.57
C ILE A 210 -15.01 -16.60 -6.73
N LYS A 211 -15.20 -16.70 -5.40
CA LYS A 211 -14.17 -17.14 -4.45
C LYS A 211 -14.27 -18.65 -4.26
N LEU A 212 -13.17 -19.34 -4.49
CA LEU A 212 -13.03 -20.79 -4.38
C LEU A 212 -12.13 -21.12 -3.19
N LYS A 213 -12.50 -22.16 -2.43
CA LYS A 213 -11.76 -22.62 -1.27
C LYS A 213 -10.85 -23.81 -1.64
N PRO A 214 -9.52 -23.66 -1.59
CA PRO A 214 -8.59 -24.77 -1.73
C PRO A 214 -8.78 -25.81 -0.62
N ILE A 215 -8.76 -27.08 -0.99
CA ILE A 215 -8.81 -28.23 -0.09
C ILE A 215 -7.55 -29.06 -0.32
N MET A 216 -6.85 -29.41 0.75
CA MET A 216 -5.74 -30.34 0.70
C MET A 216 -6.26 -31.77 0.88
N ASP A 217 -5.92 -32.65 -0.05
CA ASP A 217 -6.29 -34.06 0.05
C ASP A 217 -5.28 -34.86 0.90
N LYS A 218 -5.58 -36.14 1.12
CA LYS A 218 -4.75 -37.06 1.92
C LYS A 218 -3.35 -37.30 1.32
N THR A 219 -3.16 -37.02 0.03
CA THR A 219 -1.87 -37.14 -0.67
C THR A 219 -1.06 -35.85 -0.60
N GLY A 220 -1.58 -34.79 0.02
CA GLY A 220 -0.95 -33.48 0.12
C GLY A 220 -1.14 -32.61 -1.12
N ARG A 221 -1.96 -33.02 -2.10
CA ARG A 221 -2.31 -32.19 -3.26
C ARG A 221 -3.36 -31.17 -2.84
N THR A 222 -3.24 -29.95 -3.33
CA THR A 222 -4.24 -28.90 -3.09
C THR A 222 -5.12 -28.77 -4.33
N ARG A 223 -6.43 -28.77 -4.14
CA ARG A 223 -7.40 -28.70 -5.25
C ARG A 223 -8.62 -27.87 -4.90
N VAL A 224 -9.36 -27.45 -5.91
CA VAL A 224 -10.77 -27.05 -5.78
C VAL A 224 -11.64 -28.22 -6.26
N THR A 225 -12.70 -28.54 -5.54
CA THR A 225 -13.51 -29.75 -5.81
C THR A 225 -14.56 -29.57 -6.91
N ASP A 226 -15.00 -28.34 -7.14
CA ASP A 226 -16.06 -28.06 -8.10
C ASP A 226 -15.47 -27.70 -9.46
N THR A 227 -16.09 -28.22 -10.52
CA THR A 227 -15.84 -27.72 -11.87
C THR A 227 -16.60 -26.42 -12.05
N ILE A 228 -15.88 -25.34 -12.38
CA ILE A 228 -16.48 -24.01 -12.51
C ILE A 228 -16.80 -23.74 -13.98
N LEU A 229 -18.05 -23.35 -14.26
CA LEU A 229 -18.46 -22.86 -15.57
C LEU A 229 -18.00 -21.41 -15.74
N VAL A 230 -17.26 -21.13 -16.80
CA VAL A 230 -16.77 -19.79 -17.14
C VAL A 230 -17.17 -19.47 -18.57
N THR A 231 -17.81 -18.31 -18.78
CA THR A 231 -18.42 -17.98 -20.07
C THR A 231 -17.75 -16.86 -20.87
N GLY A 232 -16.67 -16.29 -20.36
CA GLY A 232 -16.12 -15.06 -20.88
C GLY A 232 -14.66 -14.91 -20.52
N ARG A 233 -14.05 -13.80 -20.95
CA ARG A 233 -12.63 -13.55 -20.67
C ARG A 233 -12.45 -13.40 -19.17
N PHE A 234 -11.54 -14.16 -18.58
CA PHE A 234 -11.33 -14.17 -17.14
C PHE A 234 -9.85 -14.10 -16.77
N ALA A 235 -9.59 -13.82 -15.50
CA ALA A 235 -8.27 -13.94 -14.90
C ALA A 235 -8.34 -14.60 -13.52
N VAL A 236 -7.18 -14.95 -12.98
CA VAL A 236 -7.04 -15.68 -11.72
C VAL A 236 -6.39 -14.79 -10.67
N LYS A 237 -6.90 -14.84 -9.44
CA LYS A 237 -6.26 -14.24 -8.25
C LYS A 237 -6.09 -15.32 -7.20
N THR A 238 -5.12 -15.17 -6.31
CA THR A 238 -4.87 -16.16 -5.25
C THR A 238 -4.42 -15.52 -3.96
N ALA A 239 -4.83 -16.11 -2.84
CA ALA A 239 -4.30 -15.77 -1.52
C ALA A 239 -3.35 -16.87 -1.06
N VAL A 240 -2.09 -16.51 -0.84
CA VAL A 240 -1.02 -17.44 -0.46
C VAL A 240 -0.22 -16.86 0.69
N GLU A 241 0.08 -17.71 1.66
CA GLU A 241 0.92 -17.38 2.81
C GLU A 241 2.01 -18.43 2.98
N ASP A 242 3.16 -18.00 3.44
CA ASP A 242 4.30 -18.83 3.79
C ASP A 242 4.75 -18.58 5.24
N VAL A 243 5.31 -19.58 5.91
CA VAL A 243 5.82 -19.46 7.29
C VAL A 243 7.20 -20.09 7.40
N VAL A 244 8.19 -19.20 7.33
CA VAL A 244 9.61 -19.54 7.21
C VAL A 244 10.20 -20.30 8.41
N ALA A 245 9.65 -20.10 9.62
CA ALA A 245 10.11 -20.80 10.83
C ALA A 245 9.07 -20.76 11.96
N PRO A 246 9.15 -21.67 12.95
CA PRO A 246 8.40 -21.53 14.20
C PRO A 246 8.62 -20.17 14.86
N GLY A 247 7.52 -19.48 15.18
CA GLY A 247 7.55 -18.13 15.75
C GLY A 247 7.72 -17.00 14.72
N SER A 248 7.83 -17.29 13.42
CA SER A 248 7.65 -16.29 12.37
C SER A 248 6.17 -15.97 12.15
N PHE A 249 5.88 -14.78 11.63
CA PHE A 249 4.58 -14.45 11.06
C PHE A 249 4.48 -14.93 9.62
N ALA A 250 3.25 -14.96 9.09
CA ALA A 250 3.00 -15.31 7.71
C ALA A 250 3.55 -14.23 6.76
N ILE A 251 4.39 -14.66 5.82
CA ILE A 251 4.93 -13.82 4.74
C ILE A 251 4.33 -14.22 3.38
N GLY A 252 4.59 -13.42 2.35
CA GLY A 252 4.24 -13.78 0.97
C GLY A 252 5.15 -14.89 0.41
N PRO A 253 4.72 -15.60 -0.66
CA PRO A 253 5.61 -16.49 -1.39
C PRO A 253 6.71 -15.69 -2.10
N GLN A 254 7.83 -16.35 -2.41
CA GLN A 254 8.89 -15.76 -3.24
C GLN A 254 8.51 -15.77 -4.72
N ARG A 255 7.77 -16.78 -5.19
CA ARG A 255 7.31 -16.86 -6.58
C ARG A 255 5.92 -17.46 -6.69
N LEU A 256 5.15 -16.95 -7.64
CA LEU A 256 3.87 -17.52 -8.08
C LEU A 256 3.90 -17.76 -9.58
N THR A 257 3.37 -18.89 -10.02
CA THR A 257 3.24 -19.23 -11.46
C THR A 257 1.86 -19.79 -11.73
N LEU A 258 1.17 -19.20 -12.71
CA LEU A 258 -0.11 -19.65 -13.25
C LEU A 258 0.14 -20.37 -14.58
N THR A 259 -0.34 -21.60 -14.65
CA THR A 259 -0.31 -22.42 -15.85
C THR A 259 -1.72 -22.82 -16.25
N ILE A 260 -2.06 -22.72 -17.54
CA ILE A 260 -3.32 -23.21 -18.10
C ILE A 260 -2.98 -24.18 -19.23
N ASP A 261 -3.46 -25.41 -19.12
CA ASP A 261 -3.18 -26.53 -20.05
C ASP A 261 -1.68 -26.72 -20.33
N GLY A 262 -0.86 -26.58 -19.29
CA GLY A 262 0.59 -26.76 -19.36
C GLY A 262 1.40 -25.56 -19.86
N ARG A 263 0.76 -24.45 -20.28
CA ARG A 263 1.45 -23.21 -20.71
C ARG A 263 1.49 -22.17 -19.60
N VAL A 264 2.59 -21.42 -19.46
CA VAL A 264 2.72 -20.38 -18.42
C VAL A 264 2.01 -19.11 -18.85
N TYR A 265 0.85 -18.85 -18.24
CA TYR A 265 0.07 -17.65 -18.50
C TYR A 265 0.61 -16.43 -17.75
N HIS A 266 1.13 -16.64 -16.55
CA HIS A 266 1.67 -15.58 -15.72
C HIS A 266 2.67 -16.14 -14.70
N SER A 267 3.75 -15.42 -14.45
CA SER A 267 4.70 -15.71 -13.38
C SER A 267 5.21 -14.41 -12.77
N VAL A 268 5.35 -14.38 -11.46
CA VAL A 268 5.92 -13.25 -10.71
C VAL A 268 6.92 -13.78 -9.68
N ALA A 269 8.11 -13.17 -9.66
CA ALA A 269 9.16 -13.50 -8.69
C ALA A 269 9.57 -12.25 -7.89
N TYR A 270 9.65 -12.37 -6.58
CA TYR A 270 10.07 -11.31 -5.66
C TYR A 270 11.55 -11.48 -5.29
N ASP A 271 12.41 -11.54 -6.31
CA ASP A 271 13.88 -11.66 -6.14
C ASP A 271 14.54 -10.30 -6.04
N ARG A 272 14.01 -9.36 -6.81
CA ARG A 272 14.44 -7.97 -6.92
C ARG A 272 13.23 -7.09 -7.19
N LEU A 273 13.21 -5.91 -6.61
CA LEU A 273 12.20 -4.87 -6.85
C LEU A 273 12.89 -3.55 -7.18
N ASP A 274 12.16 -2.59 -7.73
CA ASP A 274 12.62 -1.24 -7.98
C ASP A 274 11.78 -0.22 -7.20
N TYR A 275 12.45 0.79 -6.61
CA TYR A 275 11.74 1.88 -5.94
C TYR A 275 10.88 2.70 -6.91
N ALA A 276 11.25 2.79 -8.19
CA ALA A 276 10.46 3.44 -9.22
C ALA A 276 9.13 2.71 -9.48
N GLU A 277 9.11 1.40 -9.29
CA GLU A 277 7.94 0.54 -9.50
C GLU A 277 7.13 0.32 -8.21
N ASN A 278 7.55 0.89 -7.08
CA ASN A 278 7.05 0.51 -5.76
C ASN A 278 5.53 0.69 -5.60
N LYS A 279 4.97 1.76 -6.15
CA LYS A 279 3.52 2.03 -6.12
C LYS A 279 2.69 1.03 -6.92
N LEU A 280 3.30 0.34 -7.88
CA LEU A 280 2.62 -0.70 -8.69
C LEU A 280 2.26 -1.93 -7.86
N SER A 281 2.67 -2.00 -6.58
CA SER A 281 2.15 -3.00 -5.63
C SER A 281 0.63 -3.00 -5.55
N LEU A 282 -0.01 -1.85 -5.80
CA LEU A 282 -1.48 -1.71 -5.86
C LEU A 282 -2.10 -2.42 -7.07
N LEU A 283 -1.30 -2.69 -8.11
CA LEU A 283 -1.73 -3.43 -9.30
C LEU A 283 -1.36 -4.93 -9.22
N ASP A 284 -0.39 -5.26 -8.38
CA ASP A 284 0.02 -6.64 -8.08
C ASP A 284 -0.80 -7.28 -6.95
N ARG A 285 -1.35 -6.46 -6.06
CA ARG A 285 -2.26 -6.88 -4.99
C ARG A 285 -3.70 -6.51 -5.28
N ASP A 286 -4.61 -7.26 -4.67
CA ASP A 286 -6.00 -6.87 -4.49
C ASP A 286 -6.36 -6.79 -3.00
N PRO A 287 -7.30 -5.93 -2.61
CA PRO A 287 -7.85 -5.97 -1.25
C PRO A 287 -8.56 -7.31 -1.02
N ASP A 288 -8.28 -7.97 0.11
CA ASP A 288 -9.06 -9.16 0.50
C ASP A 288 -10.48 -8.70 0.87
N PRO A 289 -11.54 -9.18 0.21
CA PRO A 289 -12.91 -8.73 0.51
C PRO A 289 -13.36 -9.11 1.94
N ASP A 290 -12.71 -10.10 2.58
CA ASP A 290 -13.08 -10.58 3.91
C ASP A 290 -12.19 -10.01 5.03
N LYS A 291 -11.10 -9.33 4.67
CA LYS A 291 -10.11 -8.82 5.62
C LYS A 291 -9.64 -7.44 5.17
N ASN A 292 -9.56 -6.48 6.09
CA ASN A 292 -8.94 -5.19 5.81
C ASN A 292 -7.39 -5.30 5.70
N ASP A 293 -6.91 -6.30 4.95
CA ASP A 293 -5.51 -6.64 4.76
C ASP A 293 -5.18 -6.61 3.26
N TYR A 294 -4.43 -5.59 2.86
CA TYR A 294 -3.97 -5.38 1.49
C TYR A 294 -2.81 -6.30 1.08
N ALA A 295 -2.33 -7.18 1.97
CA ALA A 295 -0.99 -7.76 1.83
C ALA A 295 -0.93 -9.13 1.12
N ARG A 296 -2.05 -9.81 0.86
CA ARG A 296 -2.01 -11.27 0.57
C ARG A 296 -2.86 -11.80 -0.59
N VAL A 297 -3.62 -10.98 -1.31
CA VAL A 297 -4.27 -11.43 -2.56
C VAL A 297 -3.44 -10.97 -3.74
N TYR A 298 -2.92 -11.92 -4.51
CA TYR A 298 -2.03 -11.73 -5.65
C TYR A 298 -2.84 -11.79 -6.95
N ALA A 299 -2.72 -10.77 -7.80
CA ALA A 299 -3.27 -10.81 -9.15
C ALA A 299 -2.33 -11.61 -10.04
N LEU A 300 -2.77 -12.78 -10.52
CA LEU A 300 -1.98 -13.61 -11.44
C LEU A 300 -2.22 -13.21 -12.90
N PHE A 301 -2.32 -11.90 -13.14
CA PHE A 301 -2.49 -11.29 -14.44
C PHE A 301 -2.05 -9.83 -14.41
N ARG A 302 -1.72 -9.29 -15.58
CA ARG A 302 -1.33 -7.88 -15.73
C ARG A 302 -2.56 -6.99 -15.80
N LYS A 303 -2.83 -6.25 -14.72
CA LYS A 303 -3.83 -5.17 -14.72
C LYS A 303 -3.41 -4.02 -15.64
N PRO A 304 -4.37 -3.23 -16.17
CA PRO A 304 -4.06 -2.01 -16.91
C PRO A 304 -3.10 -1.09 -16.14
N GLY A 305 -2.11 -0.53 -16.84
CA GLY A 305 -1.06 0.32 -16.25
C GLY A 305 0.05 -0.41 -15.51
N ASN A 306 -0.06 -1.72 -15.31
CA ASN A 306 0.97 -2.47 -14.58
C ASN A 306 2.19 -2.73 -15.47
N ILE A 307 3.26 -2.01 -15.18
CA ILE A 307 4.56 -2.12 -15.86
C ILE A 307 5.62 -2.84 -15.02
N LEU A 308 5.22 -3.63 -14.01
CA LEU A 308 6.15 -4.34 -13.14
C LEU A 308 7.11 -5.21 -13.94
N SER A 309 8.41 -5.02 -13.67
CA SER A 309 9.51 -5.69 -14.36
C SER A 309 9.72 -7.14 -13.94
N ASN A 310 9.15 -7.53 -12.80
CA ASN A 310 9.26 -8.88 -12.26
C ASN A 310 8.13 -9.85 -12.69
N TYR A 311 7.25 -9.37 -13.58
CA TYR A 311 6.20 -10.17 -14.21
C TYR A 311 6.71 -10.80 -15.51
N GLN A 312 6.38 -12.07 -15.75
CA GLN A 312 6.74 -12.83 -16.95
C GLN A 312 5.53 -13.61 -17.47
N SER A 313 5.44 -13.80 -18.79
CA SER A 313 4.40 -14.60 -19.43
C SER A 313 4.88 -15.19 -20.75
N GLU A 314 4.44 -16.40 -21.08
CA GLU A 314 4.66 -17.04 -22.39
C GLU A 314 3.56 -16.69 -23.41
N VAL A 315 2.50 -16.01 -22.97
CA VAL A 315 1.30 -15.75 -23.79
C VAL A 315 0.95 -14.26 -23.84
N PRO A 316 0.32 -13.78 -24.92
CA PRO A 316 -0.26 -12.45 -24.95
C PRO A 316 -1.34 -12.27 -23.86
N GLY A 317 -1.44 -11.07 -23.30
CA GLY A 317 -2.42 -10.72 -22.27
C GLY A 317 -1.96 -10.94 -20.84
N ASP A 318 -0.89 -11.73 -20.61
CA ASP A 318 -0.23 -11.91 -19.31
C ASP A 318 -1.22 -12.27 -18.19
N GLY A 319 -1.62 -13.54 -18.13
CA GLY A 319 -2.49 -14.10 -17.08
C GLY A 319 -3.99 -14.07 -17.38
N THR A 320 -4.42 -13.42 -18.46
CA THR A 320 -5.82 -13.43 -18.90
C THR A 320 -6.10 -14.62 -19.84
N PHE A 321 -7.26 -15.25 -19.69
CA PHE A 321 -7.67 -16.36 -20.53
C PHE A 321 -9.04 -16.11 -21.19
N ALA A 322 -9.12 -16.44 -22.47
CA ALA A 322 -10.35 -16.65 -23.22
C ALA A 322 -10.08 -17.72 -24.29
N ASP A 323 -11.10 -18.51 -24.64
CA ASP A 323 -11.03 -19.48 -25.72
C ASP A 323 -12.18 -19.23 -26.70
N THR A 324 -12.10 -19.84 -27.87
CA THR A 324 -13.14 -19.89 -28.89
C THR A 324 -13.86 -21.25 -28.92
N VAL A 325 -13.27 -22.27 -28.30
CA VAL A 325 -13.82 -23.63 -28.26
C VAL A 325 -14.38 -23.90 -26.86
N GLU A 326 -15.57 -24.49 -26.81
CA GLU A 326 -16.12 -25.00 -25.56
C GLU A 326 -15.33 -26.24 -25.11
N GLY A 327 -14.90 -26.27 -23.84
CA GLY A 327 -14.02 -27.34 -23.38
C GLY A 327 -13.68 -27.28 -21.90
N PHE A 328 -12.92 -28.28 -21.46
CA PHE A 328 -12.34 -28.31 -20.12
C PHE A 328 -10.90 -27.82 -20.18
N HIS A 329 -10.53 -26.98 -19.22
CA HIS A 329 -9.15 -26.49 -19.07
C HIS A 329 -8.65 -26.76 -17.66
N THR A 330 -7.40 -27.18 -17.55
CA THR A 330 -6.73 -27.42 -16.28
C THR A 330 -5.94 -26.17 -15.89
N ILE A 331 -6.28 -25.61 -14.72
CA ILE A 331 -5.61 -24.47 -14.12
C ILE A 331 -4.70 -24.97 -13.01
N VAL A 332 -3.42 -24.58 -13.04
CA VAL A 332 -2.44 -24.88 -12.00
C VAL A 332 -1.82 -23.59 -11.51
N ILE A 333 -1.80 -23.40 -10.19
CA ILE A 333 -1.03 -22.34 -9.54
C ILE A 333 0.06 -23.00 -8.71
N GLU A 334 1.31 -22.67 -8.97
CA GLU A 334 2.47 -23.07 -8.17
C GLU A 334 2.96 -21.89 -7.34
N ALA A 335 3.17 -22.11 -6.04
CA ALA A 335 3.80 -21.16 -5.12
C ALA A 335 5.12 -21.75 -4.61
N ALA A 336 6.18 -20.94 -4.62
CA ALA A 336 7.49 -21.29 -4.08
C ALA A 336 7.93 -20.27 -3.01
N ASP A 337 8.62 -20.74 -1.97
CA ASP A 337 9.29 -19.89 -1.00
C ASP A 337 10.76 -19.63 -1.37
N ALA A 338 11.47 -18.83 -0.56
CA ALA A 338 12.87 -18.49 -0.77
C ALA A 338 13.86 -19.64 -0.44
N PHE A 339 13.39 -20.74 0.16
CA PHE A 339 14.19 -21.89 0.58
C PHE A 339 13.99 -23.12 -0.32
N GLY A 340 13.17 -22.99 -1.37
CA GLY A 340 12.92 -24.02 -2.38
C GLY A 340 11.74 -24.94 -2.07
N ASN A 341 10.95 -24.70 -1.03
CA ASN A 341 9.73 -25.46 -0.81
C ASN A 341 8.62 -24.95 -1.74
N THR A 342 7.86 -25.88 -2.31
CA THR A 342 6.82 -25.56 -3.30
C THR A 342 5.48 -26.19 -2.94
N ARG A 343 4.39 -25.51 -3.32
CA ARG A 343 3.02 -26.06 -3.28
C ARG A 343 2.32 -25.81 -4.61
N ARG A 344 1.57 -26.81 -5.08
CA ARG A 344 0.67 -26.70 -6.24
C ARG A 344 -0.79 -26.75 -5.83
N LEU A 345 -1.59 -25.88 -6.44
CA LEU A 345 -3.04 -25.89 -6.42
C LEU A 345 -3.55 -26.13 -7.84
N GLU A 346 -4.38 -27.16 -8.02
CA GLU A 346 -4.91 -27.57 -9.31
C GLU A 346 -6.45 -27.61 -9.31
N PHE A 347 -7.08 -27.10 -10.36
CA PHE A 347 -8.52 -27.21 -10.55
C PHE A 347 -8.91 -27.15 -12.03
N THR A 348 -10.12 -27.58 -12.32
CA THR A 348 -10.65 -27.64 -13.69
C THR A 348 -11.78 -26.65 -13.86
N ILE A 349 -11.77 -25.93 -14.98
CA ILE A 349 -12.92 -25.14 -15.43
C ILE A 349 -13.55 -25.80 -16.65
N ARG A 350 -14.85 -25.56 -16.86
CA ARG A 350 -15.51 -25.74 -18.15
C ARG A 350 -15.68 -24.36 -18.76
N TYR A 351 -14.95 -24.09 -19.84
CA TYR A 351 -15.10 -22.87 -20.60
C TYR A 351 -16.20 -23.02 -21.65
N SER A 352 -17.08 -22.04 -21.76
CA SER A 352 -18.09 -21.96 -22.82
C SER A 352 -18.10 -20.54 -23.39
N PRO A 353 -17.60 -20.31 -24.61
CA PRO A 353 -17.51 -18.96 -25.15
C PRO A 353 -18.89 -18.28 -25.16
N PHE A 354 -18.93 -17.02 -24.73
CA PHE A 354 -20.17 -16.25 -24.71
C PHE A 354 -20.77 -16.19 -26.11
N LYS A 355 -21.96 -16.77 -26.27
CA LYS A 355 -22.79 -16.61 -27.46
C LYS A 355 -23.74 -15.46 -27.19
N ALA A 356 -23.40 -14.28 -27.69
CA ALA A 356 -24.27 -13.12 -27.56
C ALA A 356 -25.59 -13.40 -28.28
N ASN A 357 -26.68 -13.59 -27.55
CA ASN A 357 -28.03 -13.50 -28.10
C ASN A 357 -28.38 -12.01 -28.29
N ILE A 358 -27.70 -11.36 -29.25
CA ILE A 358 -27.86 -9.93 -29.56
C ILE A 358 -29.27 -9.63 -30.09
N ALA A 359 -29.99 -10.64 -30.59
CA ALA A 359 -31.31 -10.48 -31.19
C ALA A 359 -32.40 -9.97 -30.23
N ASP A 360 -32.23 -10.12 -28.91
CA ASP A 360 -33.26 -9.69 -27.96
C ASP A 360 -32.96 -8.36 -27.26
N ALA A 361 -31.70 -7.93 -27.18
CA ALA A 361 -31.33 -6.67 -26.53
C ALA A 361 -31.41 -5.47 -27.49
N ALA A 362 -31.20 -5.70 -28.80
CA ALA A 362 -31.18 -4.63 -29.80
C ALA A 362 -32.56 -4.21 -30.32
N ASN A 363 -33.61 -5.03 -30.11
CA ASN A 363 -34.96 -4.77 -30.64
C ASN A 363 -35.90 -4.01 -29.70
N ALA A 364 -35.46 -3.69 -28.47
CA ALA A 364 -36.22 -2.83 -27.56
C ALA A 364 -35.74 -1.38 -27.73
N GLY A 365 -36.17 -0.72 -28.81
CA GLY A 365 -36.00 0.73 -28.90
C GLY A 365 -36.60 1.41 -27.66
N LEU A 366 -35.85 2.33 -27.05
CA LEU A 366 -36.33 3.11 -25.92
C LEU A 366 -37.45 4.05 -26.41
N PRO A 367 -38.65 4.04 -25.82
CA PRO A 367 -39.71 4.96 -26.22
C PRO A 367 -39.35 6.41 -25.84
N ASP A 368 -39.59 7.35 -26.75
CA ASP A 368 -39.36 8.80 -26.56
C ASP A 368 -40.19 9.45 -25.44
N SER A 369 -41.17 8.74 -24.87
CA SER A 369 -42.12 9.28 -23.89
C SER A 369 -41.84 8.80 -22.46
N LEU A 370 -40.81 9.35 -21.81
CA LEU A 370 -40.53 9.09 -20.39
C LEU A 370 -41.12 10.20 -19.50
N THR A 371 -42.46 10.30 -19.43
CA THR A 371 -43.14 11.04 -18.35
C THR A 371 -44.42 10.36 -17.89
N LYS A 372 -44.43 9.97 -16.60
CA LYS A 372 -45.57 9.66 -15.69
C LYS A 372 -46.20 8.24 -15.68
N SER A 373 -46.03 7.60 -14.51
CA SER A 373 -46.85 6.57 -13.80
C SER A 373 -47.05 5.16 -14.42
N SER A 374 -47.10 4.04 -13.70
CA SER A 374 -46.87 3.66 -12.30
C SER A 374 -46.64 2.14 -12.28
N ILE A 375 -45.44 1.69 -11.92
CA ILE A 375 -45.16 0.35 -11.39
C ILE A 375 -44.53 0.61 -10.02
N ALA A 376 -44.99 -0.07 -8.97
CA ALA A 376 -44.48 0.16 -7.63
C ALA A 376 -43.02 -0.33 -7.56
N PRO A 377 -42.03 0.57 -7.32
CA PRO A 377 -40.66 0.15 -7.04
C PRO A 377 -40.65 -0.72 -5.78
N SER A 378 -39.69 -1.64 -5.71
CA SER A 378 -39.29 -2.23 -4.43
C SER A 378 -39.02 -1.10 -3.42
N ALA A 379 -39.36 -1.29 -2.15
CA ALA A 379 -39.13 -0.31 -1.09
C ALA A 379 -37.64 0.05 -0.92
N GLU A 380 -36.74 -0.72 -1.52
CA GLU A 380 -35.31 -0.42 -1.62
C GLU A 380 -34.90 -0.11 -3.06
N PRO A 381 -34.24 1.04 -3.33
CA PRO A 381 -33.67 1.33 -4.63
C PRO A 381 -32.61 0.30 -5.00
N GLY A 382 -32.43 0.03 -6.30
CA GLY A 382 -31.34 -0.82 -6.78
C GLY A 382 -29.98 -0.34 -6.26
N THR A 383 -29.09 -1.27 -5.97
CA THR A 383 -27.73 -0.97 -5.49
C THR A 383 -26.73 -1.10 -6.62
N PHE A 384 -25.67 -0.30 -6.55
CA PHE A 384 -24.54 -0.41 -7.48
C PHE A 384 -23.22 -0.54 -6.73
N LYS A 385 -22.26 -1.17 -7.38
CA LYS A 385 -20.87 -1.28 -6.93
C LYS A 385 -19.95 -0.99 -8.10
N ILE A 386 -19.06 -0.01 -7.94
CA ILE A 386 -17.96 0.20 -8.90
C ILE A 386 -17.02 -1.01 -8.78
N ILE A 387 -16.68 -1.61 -9.91
CA ILE A 387 -15.73 -2.72 -10.03
C ILE A 387 -14.81 -2.37 -11.20
N ASP A 388 -13.52 -2.20 -10.90
CA ASP A 388 -12.53 -1.68 -11.84
C ASP A 388 -12.99 -0.34 -12.47
N ASP A 389 -13.13 -0.31 -13.80
CA ASP A 389 -13.58 0.82 -14.61
C ASP A 389 -15.06 0.72 -15.05
N GLY A 390 -15.82 -0.19 -14.43
CA GLY A 390 -17.26 -0.35 -14.67
C GLY A 390 -18.05 -0.43 -13.37
N PHE A 391 -19.32 -0.76 -13.47
CA PHE A 391 -20.15 -0.98 -12.30
C PHE A 391 -21.11 -2.14 -12.46
N LEU A 392 -21.32 -2.84 -11.35
CA LEU A 392 -22.27 -3.92 -11.20
C LEU A 392 -23.53 -3.37 -10.52
N PHE A 393 -24.68 -3.68 -11.08
CA PHE A 393 -25.98 -3.34 -10.53
C PHE A 393 -26.74 -4.55 -10.07
N THR A 394 -27.55 -4.37 -9.03
CA THR A 394 -28.61 -5.31 -8.69
C THR A 394 -29.94 -4.60 -8.54
N VAL A 395 -30.95 -5.12 -9.22
CA VAL A 395 -32.33 -4.63 -9.17
C VAL A 395 -33.22 -5.69 -8.52
N PRO A 396 -33.84 -5.40 -7.36
CA PRO A 396 -34.91 -6.22 -6.82
C PRO A 396 -36.21 -6.02 -7.62
N THR A 397 -36.94 -7.11 -7.86
CA THR A 397 -38.22 -7.10 -8.57
C THR A 397 -39.31 -7.81 -7.77
N THR A 398 -40.55 -7.32 -7.84
CA THR A 398 -41.72 -7.99 -7.29
C THR A 398 -42.41 -8.83 -8.38
N GLY A 399 -42.78 -10.07 -8.05
CA GLY A 399 -43.45 -10.98 -8.99
C GLY A 399 -42.51 -11.69 -9.99
N GLY A 400 -43.07 -12.67 -10.70
CA GLY A 400 -42.36 -13.55 -11.64
C GLY A 400 -42.03 -12.88 -12.98
N ILE A 401 -41.26 -11.80 -12.95
CA ILE A 401 -40.77 -11.13 -14.17
C ILE A 401 -39.67 -12.00 -14.78
N ASP A 402 -39.83 -12.34 -16.07
CA ASP A 402 -38.87 -13.18 -16.80
C ASP A 402 -37.72 -12.39 -17.42
N ARG A 403 -37.94 -11.11 -17.78
CA ARG A 403 -36.95 -10.23 -18.40
C ARG A 403 -37.05 -8.81 -17.85
N LEU A 404 -35.89 -8.17 -17.68
CA LEU A 404 -35.76 -6.77 -17.32
C LEU A 404 -34.90 -6.07 -18.38
N THR A 405 -35.27 -4.85 -18.73
CA THR A 405 -34.52 -3.98 -19.63
C THR A 405 -34.21 -2.66 -18.91
N GLY A 406 -33.17 -1.98 -19.32
CA GLY A 406 -32.89 -0.64 -18.82
C GLY A 406 -32.01 0.12 -19.78
N ALA A 407 -31.73 1.36 -19.42
CA ALA A 407 -30.83 2.21 -20.15
C ALA A 407 -30.00 3.07 -19.21
N ILE A 408 -28.83 3.50 -19.68
CA ILE A 408 -27.91 4.35 -18.94
C ILE A 408 -27.82 5.67 -19.69
N ALA A 409 -28.12 6.77 -19.00
CA ALA A 409 -27.92 8.10 -19.53
C ALA A 409 -26.47 8.52 -19.34
N THR A 410 -25.82 8.87 -20.43
CA THR A 410 -24.45 9.37 -20.50
C THR A 410 -24.42 10.76 -21.14
N ASP A 411 -23.27 11.41 -21.15
CA ASP A 411 -23.03 12.63 -21.94
C ASP A 411 -23.14 12.41 -23.46
N ARG A 412 -23.20 11.16 -23.91
CA ARG A 412 -23.28 10.77 -25.33
C ARG A 412 -24.68 10.30 -25.74
N GLY A 413 -25.60 10.11 -24.79
CA GLY A 413 -26.97 9.67 -25.06
C GLY A 413 -27.42 8.55 -24.13
N MET A 414 -28.24 7.63 -24.64
CA MET A 414 -28.75 6.49 -23.86
C MET A 414 -28.12 5.19 -24.36
N ASP A 415 -27.43 4.49 -23.48
CA ASP A 415 -26.91 3.14 -23.74
C ASP A 415 -27.89 2.08 -23.23
N THR A 416 -28.09 1.01 -24.00
CA THR A 416 -28.93 -0.12 -23.58
C THR A 416 -28.21 -0.93 -22.50
N LEU A 417 -28.93 -1.24 -21.42
CA LEU A 417 -28.45 -2.08 -20.32
C LEU A 417 -29.11 -3.45 -20.36
N ALA A 418 -28.28 -4.49 -20.44
CA ALA A 418 -28.72 -5.87 -20.36
C ALA A 418 -28.79 -6.35 -18.90
N PHE A 419 -29.86 -7.07 -18.56
CA PHE A 419 -30.02 -7.71 -17.26
C PHE A 419 -30.06 -9.22 -17.37
N ARG A 420 -29.42 -9.87 -16.40
CA ARG A 420 -29.51 -11.30 -16.15
C ARG A 420 -30.33 -11.55 -14.90
N ARG A 421 -31.27 -12.49 -14.98
CA ARG A 421 -31.99 -12.98 -13.80
C ARG A 421 -31.07 -13.82 -12.93
N ILE A 422 -30.96 -13.48 -11.65
CA ILE A 422 -30.07 -14.16 -10.67
C ILE A 422 -30.86 -14.90 -9.59
N SER A 423 -32.11 -14.50 -9.33
CA SER A 423 -33.06 -15.24 -8.50
C SER A 423 -34.49 -14.98 -8.97
N GLN A 424 -35.48 -15.56 -8.28
CA GLN A 424 -36.89 -15.31 -8.61
C GLN A 424 -37.28 -13.83 -8.57
N SER A 425 -36.61 -13.03 -7.74
CA SER A 425 -36.92 -11.64 -7.43
C SER A 425 -35.74 -10.68 -7.62
N ARG A 426 -34.67 -11.08 -8.32
CA ARG A 426 -33.50 -10.23 -8.52
C ARG A 426 -32.90 -10.39 -9.92
N PHE A 427 -32.45 -9.26 -10.45
CA PHE A 427 -31.67 -9.14 -11.67
C PHE A 427 -30.34 -8.45 -11.39
N ALA A 428 -29.31 -8.80 -12.15
CA ALA A 428 -28.02 -8.14 -12.14
C ALA A 428 -27.58 -7.78 -13.56
N GLY A 429 -26.83 -6.69 -13.68
CA GLY A 429 -26.23 -6.24 -14.93
C GLY A 429 -24.90 -5.58 -14.66
N PHE A 430 -23.95 -5.72 -15.57
CA PHE A 430 -22.68 -5.00 -15.53
C PHE A 430 -22.62 -4.08 -16.74
N TYR A 431 -22.07 -2.89 -16.54
CA TYR A 431 -21.80 -1.97 -17.63
C TYR A 431 -20.42 -1.36 -17.44
N ARG A 432 -19.70 -1.32 -18.56
CA ARG A 432 -18.44 -0.61 -18.70
C ARG A 432 -18.68 0.49 -19.74
N PRO A 433 -18.39 1.76 -19.42
CA PRO A 433 -18.62 2.84 -20.37
C PRO A 433 -17.69 2.72 -21.57
N ALA A 434 -18.17 3.20 -22.73
CA ALA A 434 -17.34 3.33 -23.91
C ALA A 434 -16.20 4.34 -23.67
N ALA A 435 -15.13 4.22 -24.46
CA ALA A 435 -13.93 5.05 -24.30
C ALA A 435 -14.15 6.55 -24.59
N ASP A 436 -15.29 6.93 -25.20
CA ASP A 436 -15.67 8.31 -25.48
C ASP A 436 -16.79 8.85 -24.57
N VAL A 437 -17.26 8.04 -23.61
CA VAL A 437 -18.20 8.47 -22.56
C VAL A 437 -17.40 9.06 -21.41
N ALA A 438 -17.58 10.34 -21.11
CA ALA A 438 -16.88 11.03 -20.04
C ALA A 438 -17.72 11.16 -18.76
N PHE A 439 -19.05 11.10 -18.87
CA PHE A 439 -19.95 11.27 -17.73
C PHE A 439 -21.17 10.37 -17.79
N ILE A 440 -21.55 9.84 -16.63
CA ILE A 440 -22.66 8.91 -16.46
C ILE A 440 -23.60 9.50 -15.42
N ASP A 441 -24.78 9.91 -15.88
CA ASP A 441 -25.73 10.68 -15.09
C ASP A 441 -26.60 9.76 -14.23
N ARG A 442 -27.34 8.84 -14.88
CA ARG A 442 -28.33 8.00 -14.20
C ARG A 442 -28.60 6.69 -14.93
N ILE A 443 -29.19 5.75 -14.21
CA ILE A 443 -29.77 4.52 -14.78
C ILE A 443 -31.27 4.68 -14.80
N VAL A 444 -31.90 4.30 -15.90
CA VAL A 444 -33.34 4.21 -16.06
C VAL A 444 -33.72 2.74 -16.16
N ILE A 445 -34.47 2.26 -15.17
CA ILE A 445 -34.97 0.88 -15.16
C ILE A 445 -36.34 0.88 -15.84
N VAL A 446 -36.49 0.01 -16.85
CA VAL A 446 -37.70 -0.07 -17.67
C VAL A 446 -38.37 -1.43 -17.45
N GLY A 447 -39.58 -1.40 -16.91
CA GLY A 447 -40.38 -2.60 -16.66
C GLY A 447 -40.97 -3.21 -17.94
N PRO A 448 -41.60 -4.39 -17.84
CA PRO A 448 -42.11 -5.16 -19.00
C PRO A 448 -43.10 -4.42 -19.92
N SER A 449 -43.78 -3.37 -19.42
CA SER A 449 -44.69 -2.53 -20.20
C SER A 449 -44.01 -1.31 -20.85
N ALA A 450 -42.69 -1.33 -20.98
CA ALA A 450 -41.87 -0.21 -21.47
C ALA A 450 -42.04 1.09 -20.67
N ARG A 451 -42.41 0.99 -19.38
CA ARG A 451 -42.55 2.12 -18.47
C ARG A 451 -41.35 2.23 -17.53
N VAL A 452 -40.93 3.45 -17.22
CA VAL A 452 -39.92 3.71 -16.18
C VAL A 452 -40.47 3.23 -14.85
N SER A 453 -39.78 2.26 -14.25
CA SER A 453 -40.10 1.74 -12.92
C SER A 453 -39.28 2.41 -11.82
N ASP A 454 -38.04 2.82 -12.13
CA ASP A 454 -37.13 3.43 -11.17
C ASP A 454 -36.01 4.22 -11.89
N THR A 455 -35.34 5.11 -11.17
CA THR A 455 -34.18 5.86 -11.66
C THR A 455 -33.14 5.98 -10.56
N ILE A 456 -31.92 5.54 -10.85
CA ILE A 456 -30.79 5.63 -9.92
C ILE A 456 -29.86 6.73 -10.42
N VAL A 457 -29.76 7.83 -9.69
CA VAL A 457 -28.81 8.91 -9.99
C VAL A 457 -27.41 8.48 -9.57
N LEU A 458 -26.46 8.65 -10.48
CA LEU A 458 -25.08 8.21 -10.33
C LEU A 458 -24.14 9.40 -10.21
N GLY A 459 -24.05 10.25 -11.24
CA GLY A 459 -23.06 11.34 -11.28
C GLY A 459 -21.62 10.83 -11.26
N MET A 460 -21.28 9.90 -12.15
CA MET A 460 -19.93 9.34 -12.25
C MET A 460 -19.14 9.97 -13.40
N HIS A 461 -17.89 10.32 -13.12
CA HIS A 461 -16.91 10.78 -14.09
C HIS A 461 -16.05 9.61 -14.53
N HIS A 462 -15.93 9.42 -15.84
CA HIS A 462 -15.03 8.44 -16.44
C HIS A 462 -13.72 9.12 -16.80
N LEU A 463 -12.64 8.68 -16.15
CA LEU A 463 -11.32 9.28 -16.24
C LEU A 463 -10.38 8.36 -17.00
N PHE A 464 -9.50 8.96 -17.80
CA PHE A 464 -8.57 8.25 -18.67
C PHE A 464 -7.13 8.56 -18.30
N PRO A 465 -6.24 7.56 -18.24
CA PRO A 465 -4.86 7.76 -17.78
C PRO A 465 -4.06 8.71 -18.68
N GLY A 466 -4.39 8.83 -19.97
CA GLY A 466 -3.69 9.69 -20.92
C GLY A 466 -4.24 11.12 -21.05
N GLN A 467 -5.26 11.49 -20.29
CA GLN A 467 -5.96 12.77 -20.45
C GLN A 467 -6.09 13.49 -19.10
N PRO A 468 -5.84 14.80 -19.03
CA PRO A 468 -6.16 15.56 -17.84
C PRO A 468 -7.68 15.62 -17.65
N ALA A 469 -8.11 15.71 -16.39
CA ALA A 469 -9.51 15.83 -16.02
C ALA A 469 -9.70 16.89 -14.94
N GLN A 470 -10.75 17.68 -15.08
CA GLN A 470 -11.20 18.63 -14.07
C GLN A 470 -12.66 18.33 -13.74
N ILE A 471 -12.95 18.08 -12.47
CA ILE A 471 -14.29 17.75 -11.98
C ILE A 471 -14.72 18.86 -11.02
N LYS A 472 -15.87 19.47 -11.30
CA LYS A 472 -16.49 20.46 -10.42
C LYS A 472 -17.63 19.81 -9.65
N HIS A 473 -17.67 20.03 -8.34
CA HIS A 473 -18.73 19.56 -7.46
C HIS A 473 -19.30 20.75 -6.66
N GLY A 474 -20.45 21.25 -7.10
CA GLY A 474 -20.94 22.56 -6.65
C GLY A 474 -20.09 23.71 -7.19
N ASP A 475 -20.18 24.86 -6.53
CA ASP A 475 -19.47 26.08 -6.93
C ASP A 475 -18.09 26.23 -6.26
N ASP A 476 -17.78 25.38 -5.28
CA ASP A 476 -16.66 25.57 -4.36
C ASP A 476 -15.62 24.44 -4.33
N LEU A 477 -15.91 23.26 -4.89
CA LEU A 477 -14.97 22.13 -4.95
C LEU A 477 -14.58 21.79 -6.38
N THR A 478 -13.27 21.73 -6.64
CA THR A 478 -12.68 21.25 -7.89
C THR A 478 -11.67 20.12 -7.59
N ILE A 479 -11.73 19.05 -8.38
CA ILE A 479 -10.75 17.96 -8.38
C ILE A 479 -10.01 18.00 -9.71
N GLU A 480 -8.68 18.01 -9.67
CA GLU A 480 -7.84 18.05 -10.87
C GLU A 480 -6.90 16.85 -10.92
N ALA A 481 -6.96 16.11 -12.02
CA ALA A 481 -6.05 15.03 -12.34
C ALA A 481 -5.29 15.38 -13.64
N GLY A 482 -3.97 15.23 -13.62
CA GLY A 482 -3.11 15.37 -14.79
C GLY A 482 -3.09 14.12 -15.67
N ALA A 483 -2.55 14.29 -16.88
CA ALA A 483 -2.23 13.15 -17.73
C ALA A 483 -1.13 12.30 -17.09
N GLY A 484 -1.40 11.02 -16.89
CA GLY A 484 -0.51 10.05 -16.24
C GLY A 484 -0.79 9.82 -14.75
N ASP A 485 -1.78 10.51 -14.16
CA ASP A 485 -2.07 10.39 -12.73
C ASP A 485 -2.86 9.12 -12.37
N LEU A 486 -3.42 8.42 -13.35
CA LEU A 486 -4.18 7.18 -13.15
C LEU A 486 -3.39 5.96 -13.64
N PHE A 487 -3.55 4.83 -12.95
CA PHE A 487 -3.01 3.55 -13.42
C PHE A 487 -3.76 3.04 -14.65
N GLY A 488 -5.08 3.22 -14.69
CA GLY A 488 -5.92 2.83 -15.81
C GLY A 488 -7.17 3.70 -15.85
N ASN A 489 -8.14 3.31 -16.68
CA ASN A 489 -9.43 3.97 -16.66
C ASN A 489 -10.06 3.86 -15.26
N ALA A 490 -10.77 4.90 -14.84
CA ALA A 490 -11.38 4.93 -13.52
C ALA A 490 -12.75 5.59 -13.57
N LEU A 491 -13.67 5.09 -12.74
CA LEU A 491 -14.92 5.77 -12.43
C LEU A 491 -14.78 6.48 -11.09
N LEU A 492 -14.94 7.80 -11.11
CA LEU A 492 -14.89 8.64 -9.91
C LEU A 492 -16.24 9.28 -9.65
N MET A 493 -16.73 9.16 -8.42
CA MET A 493 -17.92 9.85 -7.94
C MET A 493 -17.55 10.79 -6.80
N VAL A 494 -18.08 12.00 -6.83
CA VAL A 494 -17.94 12.97 -5.74
C VAL A 494 -19.27 13.08 -5.02
N LYS A 495 -19.26 12.92 -3.69
CA LYS A 495 -20.49 12.91 -2.89
C LYS A 495 -20.31 13.66 -1.58
N ASP A 496 -21.22 14.59 -1.26
CA ASP A 496 -21.27 15.20 0.06
C ASP A 496 -21.62 14.15 1.13
N THR A 497 -20.98 14.25 2.29
CA THR A 497 -21.14 13.27 3.37
C THR A 497 -21.62 13.95 4.66
N LEU A 498 -22.25 13.16 5.53
CA LEU A 498 -22.67 13.60 6.87
C LEU A 498 -21.74 12.97 7.91
N LEU A 499 -20.45 13.30 7.85
CA LEU A 499 -19.47 12.84 8.82
C LEU A 499 -19.45 13.74 10.06
N PRO A 500 -19.31 13.17 11.27
CA PRO A 500 -19.17 13.96 12.49
C PRO A 500 -17.85 14.74 12.49
N PRO A 501 -17.80 15.92 13.14
CA PRO A 501 -16.55 16.63 13.33
C PRO A 501 -15.60 15.83 14.25
N PRO A 502 -14.28 16.11 14.17
CA PRO A 502 -13.32 15.65 15.18
C PRO A 502 -13.67 16.15 16.59
N ALA A 503 -13.05 15.54 17.61
CA ALA A 503 -13.21 15.96 19.01
C ALA A 503 -12.68 17.39 19.27
N SER A 504 -11.69 17.83 18.50
CA SER A 504 -11.15 19.19 18.50
C SER A 504 -11.14 19.74 17.07
N GLY A 505 -11.36 21.04 16.92
CA GLY A 505 -11.46 21.70 15.61
C GLY A 505 -12.89 21.79 15.07
N ARG A 506 -13.05 22.42 13.90
CA ARG A 506 -14.35 22.63 13.24
C ARG A 506 -14.23 22.55 11.73
N PHE A 507 -15.32 22.15 11.07
CA PHE A 507 -15.42 22.22 9.60
C PHE A 507 -15.40 23.66 9.13
N ILE A 508 -14.54 23.92 8.15
CA ILE A 508 -14.51 25.18 7.39
C ILE A 508 -15.19 24.96 6.03
N HIS A 509 -15.06 23.76 5.48
CA HIS A 509 -15.83 23.26 4.35
C HIS A 509 -16.49 21.94 4.73
N ARG A 510 -17.66 21.65 4.13
CA ARG A 510 -18.40 20.40 4.34
C ARG A 510 -17.55 19.17 3.99
N PRO A 511 -17.72 18.03 4.69
CA PRO A 511 -17.01 16.81 4.33
C PRO A 511 -17.60 16.19 3.05
N PHE A 512 -16.75 15.71 2.15
CA PHE A 512 -17.11 15.05 0.89
C PHE A 512 -16.31 13.77 0.69
N ALA A 513 -16.78 12.87 -0.16
CA ALA A 513 -16.11 11.62 -0.50
C ALA A 513 -15.81 11.52 -1.99
N LEU A 514 -14.61 11.03 -2.29
CA LEU A 514 -14.21 10.54 -3.59
C LEU A 514 -14.39 9.01 -3.59
N LEU A 515 -15.32 8.53 -4.40
CA LEU A 515 -15.66 7.11 -4.49
C LEU A 515 -15.21 6.51 -5.82
N PRO A 516 -14.79 5.23 -5.82
CA PRO A 516 -14.72 4.36 -4.65
C PRO A 516 -13.53 4.70 -3.73
N ASP A 517 -13.68 4.42 -2.44
CA ASP A 517 -12.67 4.72 -1.41
C ASP A 517 -11.36 3.93 -1.58
N TRP A 518 -11.44 2.76 -2.21
CA TRP A 518 -10.30 1.93 -2.56
C TRP A 518 -9.57 2.36 -3.84
N LEU A 519 -10.10 3.33 -4.61
CA LEU A 519 -9.44 3.82 -5.82
C LEU A 519 -8.09 4.42 -5.44
N ALA A 520 -7.02 4.02 -6.14
CA ALA A 520 -5.70 4.58 -5.93
C ALA A 520 -5.17 5.21 -7.22
N PHE A 521 -4.46 6.33 -7.07
CA PHE A 521 -3.90 7.07 -8.18
C PHE A 521 -2.41 6.73 -8.36
N ALA A 522 -1.95 6.73 -9.61
CA ALA A 522 -0.53 6.52 -9.94
C ALA A 522 0.33 7.67 -9.38
N SER A 523 -0.18 8.89 -9.51
CA SER A 523 0.37 10.11 -8.93
C SER A 523 -0.71 10.84 -8.13
N PRO A 524 -0.33 11.63 -7.11
CA PRO A 524 -1.32 12.39 -6.35
C PRO A 524 -2.06 13.39 -7.23
N ILE A 525 -3.39 13.46 -7.10
CA ILE A 525 -4.26 14.43 -7.78
C ILE A 525 -4.58 15.59 -6.83
N GLU A 526 -5.04 16.73 -7.34
CA GLU A 526 -5.34 17.92 -6.53
C GLU A 526 -6.80 18.02 -6.12
N LEU A 527 -7.03 18.40 -4.86
CA LEU A 527 -8.31 18.86 -4.33
C LEU A 527 -8.20 20.35 -4.06
N ILE A 528 -9.08 21.13 -4.68
CA ILE A 528 -9.12 22.58 -4.61
C ILE A 528 -10.48 22.97 -4.03
N VAL A 529 -10.48 23.61 -2.87
CA VAL A 529 -11.69 24.14 -2.25
C VAL A 529 -11.58 25.65 -2.16
N GLN A 530 -12.58 26.35 -2.70
CA GLN A 530 -12.76 27.77 -2.50
C GLN A 530 -13.36 28.03 -1.10
N VAL A 531 -12.68 28.85 -0.30
CA VAL A 531 -13.10 29.21 1.05
C VAL A 531 -13.18 30.74 1.13
N PRO A 532 -14.34 31.36 0.83
CA PRO A 532 -14.47 32.81 0.63
C PRO A 532 -14.07 33.70 1.83
N VAL A 533 -13.92 33.10 3.02
CA VAL A 533 -13.35 33.74 4.20
C VAL A 533 -12.47 32.71 4.87
N LEU A 534 -11.19 32.65 4.50
CA LEU A 534 -10.21 31.76 5.16
C LEU A 534 -9.98 32.23 6.61
N PRO A 535 -10.51 31.55 7.64
CA PRO A 535 -10.26 31.94 9.01
C PRO A 535 -8.87 31.46 9.39
N ASP A 536 -7.96 32.39 9.71
CA ASP A 536 -6.53 32.18 9.99
C ASP A 536 -5.93 31.05 9.11
N THR A 537 -5.34 31.44 7.98
CA THR A 537 -4.76 30.52 7.00
C THR A 537 -3.76 29.53 7.61
N ASN A 538 -3.18 29.84 8.78
CA ASN A 538 -2.28 28.94 9.49
C ASN A 538 -2.98 27.87 10.33
N LYS A 539 -4.30 27.97 10.57
CA LYS A 539 -5.10 27.03 11.36
C LYS A 539 -5.89 26.05 10.50
N THR A 540 -6.11 26.36 9.23
CA THR A 540 -7.01 25.61 8.35
C THR A 540 -6.24 24.70 7.41
N ALA A 541 -6.65 23.45 7.19
CA ALA A 541 -6.00 22.51 6.26
C ALA A 541 -6.96 21.40 5.78
N PHE A 542 -6.53 20.59 4.80
CA PHE A 542 -7.23 19.38 4.39
C PHE A 542 -6.91 18.19 5.30
N TYR A 543 -7.94 17.37 5.55
CA TYR A 543 -7.85 16.15 6.34
C TYR A 543 -8.60 15.01 5.65
N ILE A 544 -8.12 13.78 5.85
CA ILE A 544 -8.78 12.54 5.43
C ILE A 544 -9.41 11.89 6.67
N HIS A 545 -10.66 11.47 6.54
CA HIS A 545 -11.35 10.69 7.55
C HIS A 545 -10.84 9.24 7.56
N LYS A 546 -10.65 8.71 8.76
CA LYS A 546 -10.19 7.35 9.03
C LYS A 546 -11.15 6.66 10.00
N GLU A 547 -11.05 5.34 10.10
CA GLU A 547 -11.83 4.55 11.06
C GLU A 547 -11.72 5.11 12.50
N GLY A 548 -12.83 5.01 13.23
CA GLY A 548 -12.95 5.52 14.60
C GLY A 548 -13.13 7.03 14.71
N ASN A 549 -13.67 7.69 13.68
CA ASN A 549 -13.85 9.15 13.60
C ASN A 549 -12.55 9.94 13.81
N ARG A 550 -11.46 9.43 13.22
CA ARG A 550 -10.16 10.11 13.27
C ARG A 550 -9.94 10.88 11.98
N TRP A 551 -9.42 12.09 12.11
CA TRP A 551 -9.06 12.94 10.98
C TRP A 551 -7.54 13.04 10.92
N SER A 552 -6.96 12.76 9.76
CA SER A 552 -5.51 12.83 9.56
C SER A 552 -5.17 13.94 8.58
N TRP A 553 -4.24 14.80 8.99
CA TRP A 553 -3.71 15.88 8.16
C TRP A 553 -3.23 15.36 6.80
N ILE A 554 -3.65 16.03 5.72
CA ILE A 554 -3.19 15.77 4.35
C ILE A 554 -2.19 16.84 3.93
N GLY A 555 -2.59 18.11 4.05
CA GLY A 555 -1.79 19.20 3.54
C GLY A 555 -2.55 20.51 3.47
N ARG A 556 -1.80 21.54 3.12
CA ARG A 556 -2.27 22.89 2.89
C ARG A 556 -1.36 23.58 1.89
N ARG A 557 -1.97 24.11 0.83
CA ARG A 557 -1.42 25.16 -0.02
C ARG A 557 -2.49 26.23 -0.14
N VAL A 558 -2.19 27.45 0.27
CA VAL A 558 -3.14 28.56 0.28
C VAL A 558 -2.83 29.50 -0.88
N ASP A 559 -3.84 29.79 -1.68
CA ASP A 559 -3.84 30.90 -2.62
C ASP A 559 -4.81 31.96 -2.07
N VAL A 560 -4.24 33.03 -1.54
CA VAL A 560 -5.00 34.13 -0.90
C VAL A 560 -5.69 35.01 -1.95
N GLU A 561 -5.17 35.08 -3.18
CA GLU A 561 -5.74 35.93 -4.22
C GLU A 561 -7.06 35.34 -4.75
N ASN A 562 -7.13 34.01 -4.82
CA ASN A 562 -8.30 33.29 -5.34
C ASN A 562 -9.18 32.66 -4.23
N ASP A 563 -8.84 32.87 -2.96
CA ASP A 563 -9.48 32.23 -1.80
C ASP A 563 -9.47 30.69 -1.89
N TRP A 564 -8.40 30.11 -2.42
CA TRP A 564 -8.29 28.66 -2.60
C TRP A 564 -7.41 28.00 -1.54
N LEU A 565 -7.88 26.86 -1.07
CA LEU A 565 -7.08 25.89 -0.36
C LEU A 565 -6.90 24.68 -1.26
N THR A 566 -5.65 24.22 -1.40
CA THR A 566 -5.33 23.02 -2.18
C THR A 566 -4.59 21.98 -1.34
N ALA A 567 -4.85 20.70 -1.62
CA ALA A 567 -4.04 19.58 -1.16
C ALA A 567 -3.98 18.48 -2.22
N THR A 568 -2.95 17.65 -2.17
CA THR A 568 -2.80 16.49 -3.06
C THR A 568 -3.24 15.21 -2.36
N VAL A 569 -3.95 14.33 -3.05
CA VAL A 569 -4.44 13.04 -2.52
C VAL A 569 -4.05 11.88 -3.43
N SER A 570 -3.77 10.71 -2.86
CA SER A 570 -3.31 9.52 -3.60
C SER A 570 -4.37 8.45 -3.83
N GLY A 571 -5.63 8.73 -3.47
CA GLY A 571 -6.72 7.80 -3.69
C GLY A 571 -8.08 8.36 -3.29
N GLY A 572 -9.10 7.51 -3.38
CA GLY A 572 -10.43 7.76 -2.86
C GLY A 572 -10.45 7.87 -1.33
N GLY A 573 -11.63 8.20 -0.81
CA GLY A 573 -11.86 8.38 0.62
C GLY A 573 -12.69 9.61 0.93
N ALA A 574 -12.94 9.84 2.21
CA ALA A 574 -13.66 11.01 2.68
C ALA A 574 -12.71 12.09 3.21
N TYR A 575 -12.98 13.32 2.80
CA TYR A 575 -12.11 14.49 2.94
C TYR A 575 -12.89 15.65 3.52
N ALA A 576 -12.19 16.55 4.21
CA ALA A 576 -12.76 17.80 4.69
C ALA A 576 -11.68 18.87 4.86
N VAL A 577 -12.11 20.12 4.90
CA VAL A 577 -11.29 21.24 5.37
C VAL A 577 -11.67 21.55 6.81
N LEU A 578 -10.70 21.46 7.72
CA LEU A 578 -10.88 21.68 9.14
C LEU A 578 -9.94 22.79 9.63
N SER A 579 -10.36 23.53 10.67
CA SER A 579 -9.47 24.41 11.42
C SER A 579 -9.09 23.81 12.78
N ASP A 580 -7.81 23.87 13.12
CA ASP A 580 -7.26 23.48 14.42
C ASP A 580 -6.67 24.68 15.17
N THR A 581 -7.23 24.97 16.35
CA THR A 581 -6.81 26.07 17.23
C THR A 581 -6.37 25.59 18.61
N VAL A 582 -6.28 24.27 18.82
CA VAL A 582 -5.99 23.69 20.13
C VAL A 582 -4.50 23.38 20.23
N ALA A 583 -3.86 23.76 21.33
CA ALA A 583 -2.44 23.48 21.53
C ALA A 583 -2.20 22.02 21.93
N PRO A 584 -1.04 21.43 21.55
CA PRO A 584 -0.67 20.09 21.96
C PRO A 584 -0.50 20.03 23.48
N THR A 585 -0.63 18.85 24.07
CA THR A 585 -0.53 18.65 25.52
C THR A 585 0.83 18.08 25.92
N ILE A 586 1.32 18.46 27.10
CA ILE A 586 2.51 17.90 27.74
C ILE A 586 2.11 17.38 29.13
N THR A 587 2.18 16.07 29.34
CA THR A 587 1.82 15.41 30.60
C THR A 587 2.94 14.47 31.10
N ASP A 588 2.79 13.93 32.32
CA ASP A 588 3.66 12.88 32.87
C ASP A 588 5.16 13.22 32.87
N LEU A 589 5.51 14.50 33.01
CA LEU A 589 6.90 14.93 33.11
C LEU A 589 7.54 14.33 34.36
N ASN A 590 8.59 13.53 34.15
CA ASN A 590 9.27 12.78 35.20
C ASN A 590 10.07 13.65 36.19
N ILE A 591 10.32 14.92 35.87
CA ILE A 591 10.98 15.87 36.76
C ILE A 591 9.91 16.79 37.37
N ALA A 592 9.64 16.58 38.66
CA ALA A 592 8.73 17.41 39.43
C ALA A 592 9.32 18.79 39.74
N GLU A 593 8.46 19.76 40.06
CA GLU A 593 8.90 21.10 40.47
C GLU A 593 9.73 21.01 41.75
N LYS A 594 10.89 21.67 41.74
CA LYS A 594 11.91 21.66 42.80
C LYS A 594 12.46 20.28 43.15
N ALA A 595 12.39 19.32 42.22
CA ALA A 595 12.95 17.98 42.43
C ALA A 595 14.47 18.04 42.70
N SER A 596 14.97 17.15 43.56
CA SER A 596 16.41 16.96 43.77
C SER A 596 16.88 15.70 43.05
N LEU A 597 17.79 15.85 42.08
CA LEU A 597 18.29 14.78 41.21
C LEU A 597 19.72 14.41 41.60
N THR A 598 20.06 13.12 41.55
CA THR A 598 21.42 12.63 41.86
C THR A 598 22.33 12.53 40.64
N SER A 599 21.74 12.53 39.43
CA SER A 599 22.48 12.49 38.17
C SER A 599 22.67 13.89 37.61
N GLY A 600 23.92 14.26 37.31
CA GLY A 600 24.23 15.48 36.54
C GLY A 600 23.88 15.36 35.04
N ARG A 601 23.36 14.21 34.60
CA ARG A 601 22.81 14.02 33.24
C ARG A 601 21.44 13.34 33.34
N PRO A 602 20.44 14.03 33.91
CA PRO A 602 19.13 13.43 34.14
C PRO A 602 18.46 13.08 32.81
N GLN A 603 17.75 11.97 32.78
CA GLN A 603 16.89 11.61 31.65
C GLN A 603 15.58 12.39 31.80
N ILE A 604 15.20 13.12 30.75
CA ILE A 604 13.94 13.85 30.66
C ILE A 604 12.96 12.96 29.89
N ARG A 605 11.74 12.85 30.41
CA ARG A 605 10.67 12.08 29.79
C ARG A 605 9.32 12.73 30.10
N CYS A 606 8.50 12.93 29.08
CA CYS A 606 7.11 13.34 29.20
C CYS A 606 6.26 12.72 28.07
N THR A 607 4.95 12.68 28.28
CA THR A 607 3.98 12.34 27.25
C THR A 607 3.62 13.60 26.48
N VAL A 608 3.61 13.52 25.15
CA VAL A 608 3.27 14.63 24.25
C VAL A 608 2.26 14.17 23.21
N ALA A 609 1.08 14.79 23.21
CA ALA A 609 -0.04 14.41 22.36
C ALA A 609 -0.64 15.64 21.66
N ASP A 610 -1.09 15.44 20.43
CA ASP A 610 -1.94 16.36 19.70
C ASP A 610 -3.18 15.61 19.20
N GLU A 611 -4.31 16.31 19.10
CA GLU A 611 -5.62 15.72 18.81
C GLU A 611 -6.07 15.89 17.35
N LEU A 612 -5.42 16.75 16.55
CA LEU A 612 -5.85 17.02 15.17
C LEU A 612 -4.68 17.26 14.20
N SER A 613 -4.03 18.43 14.23
CA SER A 613 -3.07 18.82 13.19
C SER A 613 -1.75 18.04 13.25
N GLY A 614 -1.42 17.46 14.40
CA GLY A 614 -0.25 16.62 14.66
C GLY A 614 1.07 17.39 14.61
N PHE A 615 2.16 16.65 14.41
CA PHE A 615 3.52 17.19 14.34
C PHE A 615 4.09 16.99 12.92
N GLU A 616 4.75 18.00 12.38
CA GLU A 616 5.41 17.94 11.08
C GLU A 616 6.76 17.24 11.16
N ASP A 617 7.65 17.73 12.03
CA ASP A 617 9.00 17.20 12.18
C ASP A 617 9.61 17.50 13.56
N ASP A 618 10.93 17.34 13.69
CA ASP A 618 11.66 17.53 14.93
C ASP A 618 11.68 18.97 15.45
N ARG A 619 11.40 19.98 14.62
CA ARG A 619 11.32 21.39 15.03
C ARG A 619 10.10 21.68 15.90
N ASN A 620 9.13 20.77 15.92
CA ASN A 620 7.97 20.85 16.78
C ASN A 620 8.28 20.61 18.26
N PHE A 621 9.48 20.16 18.61
CA PHE A 621 9.87 19.81 19.97
C PHE A 621 11.14 20.55 20.38
N GLU A 622 11.09 21.25 21.49
CA GLU A 622 12.25 21.91 22.09
C GLU A 622 12.37 21.53 23.56
N ILE A 623 13.58 21.13 23.96
CA ILE A 623 13.94 20.84 25.34
C ILE A 623 15.18 21.65 25.67
N THR A 624 15.14 22.45 26.73
CA THR A 624 16.31 23.20 27.21
C THR A 624 16.49 23.04 28.71
N ILE A 625 17.76 23.05 29.15
CA ILE A 625 18.13 23.25 30.55
C ILE A 625 19.01 24.50 30.63
N ASP A 626 18.59 25.50 31.40
CA ASP A 626 19.26 26.80 31.51
C ASP A 626 19.51 27.45 30.13
N GLY A 627 18.53 27.33 29.23
CA GLY A 627 18.61 27.81 27.84
C GLY A 627 19.50 26.99 26.91
N LYS A 628 20.21 25.97 27.40
CA LYS A 628 21.03 25.06 26.58
C LYS A 628 20.15 23.95 26.01
N TRP A 629 20.21 23.78 24.69
CA TRP A 629 19.39 22.82 23.95
C TRP A 629 19.80 21.37 24.20
N ILE A 630 18.80 20.50 24.31
CA ILE A 630 18.93 19.06 24.42
C ILE A 630 18.29 18.45 23.18
N ILE A 631 18.94 17.44 22.60
CA ILE A 631 18.40 16.70 21.46
C ILE A 631 17.11 16.02 21.91
N PRO A 632 15.94 16.40 21.36
CA PRO A 632 14.68 15.72 21.63
C PRO A 632 14.62 14.42 20.82
N GLU A 633 14.17 13.33 21.43
CA GLU A 633 13.77 12.11 20.73
C GLU A 633 12.28 11.86 20.97
N TYR A 634 11.49 11.77 19.91
CA TYR A 634 10.06 11.54 20.00
C TYR A 634 9.66 10.19 19.39
N ASP A 635 8.95 9.39 20.17
CA ASP A 635 8.29 8.16 19.74
C ASP A 635 6.80 8.46 19.54
N ILE A 636 6.39 8.55 18.27
CA ILE A 636 5.02 8.95 17.88
C ILE A 636 3.97 7.95 18.35
N ASP A 637 4.27 6.65 18.28
CA ASP A 637 3.31 5.60 18.62
C ASP A 637 3.07 5.56 20.14
N ARG A 638 4.13 5.81 20.93
CA ARG A 638 4.03 5.91 22.39
C ARG A 638 3.69 7.30 22.89
N LYS A 639 3.62 8.29 22.01
CA LYS A 639 3.48 9.70 22.34
C LYS A 639 4.54 10.15 23.37
N LEU A 640 5.75 9.61 23.29
CA LEU A 640 6.79 9.74 24.32
C LEU A 640 7.91 10.65 23.83
N LEU A 641 8.08 11.80 24.48
CA LEU A 641 9.22 12.68 24.27
C LEU A 641 10.29 12.40 25.32
N THR A 642 11.54 12.22 24.87
CA THR A 642 12.69 12.02 25.74
C THR A 642 13.85 12.94 25.36
N GLY A 643 14.77 13.16 26.30
CA GLY A 643 16.00 13.90 26.07
C GLY A 643 17.00 13.67 27.19
N LYS A 644 18.28 13.87 26.88
CA LYS A 644 19.36 13.80 27.87
C LYS A 644 20.43 14.85 27.56
N PRO A 645 20.89 15.64 28.54
CA PRO A 645 21.94 16.63 28.28
C PRO A 645 23.24 15.94 27.85
N HIS A 646 23.89 16.52 26.83
CA HIS A 646 25.19 16.07 26.31
C HIS A 646 26.36 16.57 27.18
N TRP A 647 26.08 17.44 28.15
CA TRP A 647 27.02 17.92 29.17
C TRP A 647 26.61 17.45 30.58
N THR A 648 27.54 17.50 31.53
CA THR A 648 27.24 17.29 32.95
C THR A 648 26.81 18.61 33.57
N ILE A 649 25.65 18.61 34.22
CA ILE A 649 25.09 19.74 34.96
C ILE A 649 25.75 19.80 36.34
N HIS A 650 26.16 21.02 36.72
CA HIS A 650 26.76 21.33 38.01
C HIS A 650 26.05 22.52 38.62
N GLY A 651 25.94 22.54 39.95
CA GLY A 651 25.28 23.62 40.68
C GLY A 651 24.02 23.15 41.37
N SER A 652 23.45 24.03 42.18
CA SER A 652 22.32 23.67 43.02
C SER A 652 20.98 23.92 42.35
N SER A 653 20.81 24.82 41.38
CA SER A 653 19.50 25.17 40.82
C SER A 653 19.52 25.34 39.30
N HIS A 654 18.58 24.70 38.62
CA HIS A 654 18.49 24.64 37.16
C HIS A 654 17.03 24.77 36.70
N ARG A 655 16.81 25.34 35.51
CA ARG A 655 15.49 25.47 34.89
C ARG A 655 15.40 24.60 33.64
N LEU A 656 14.53 23.59 33.68
CA LEU A 656 14.09 22.81 32.54
C LEU A 656 12.92 23.53 31.86
N GLU A 657 12.95 23.62 30.54
CA GLU A 657 11.83 24.11 29.73
C GLU A 657 11.60 23.19 28.54
N ILE A 658 10.33 22.81 28.33
CA ILE A 658 9.89 21.96 27.22
C ILE A 658 8.79 22.71 26.47
N THR A 659 9.01 22.95 25.19
CA THR A 659 8.06 23.61 24.29
C THR A 659 7.68 22.67 23.16
N VAL A 660 6.38 22.51 22.93
CA VAL A 660 5.84 21.68 21.84
C VAL A 660 4.90 22.51 21.00
N ARG A 661 5.00 22.39 19.67
CA ARG A 661 4.20 23.11 18.68
C ARG A 661 3.59 22.13 17.68
N ASP A 662 2.32 22.27 17.30
CA ASP A 662 1.68 21.46 16.25
C ASP A 662 1.91 22.02 14.82
N ARG A 663 1.30 21.42 13.80
CA ARG A 663 1.37 21.92 12.40
C ARG A 663 0.64 23.25 12.17
N CYS A 664 -0.35 23.55 13.01
CA CYS A 664 -1.10 24.80 12.98
C CYS A 664 -0.44 25.93 13.81
N GLY A 665 0.72 25.66 14.40
CA GLY A 665 1.48 26.61 15.19
C GLY A 665 0.97 26.82 16.62
N ASN A 666 -0.05 26.09 17.07
CA ASN A 666 -0.49 26.10 18.47
C ASN A 666 0.62 25.53 19.35
N THR A 667 0.89 26.16 20.49
CA THR A 667 2.10 25.90 21.29
C THR A 667 1.78 25.73 22.76
N THR A 668 2.43 24.76 23.40
CA THR A 668 2.43 24.55 24.86
C THR A 668 3.85 24.55 25.39
N THR A 669 4.09 25.28 26.48
CA THR A 669 5.38 25.30 27.19
C THR A 669 5.19 24.89 28.65
N VAL A 670 6.01 23.95 29.12
CA VAL A 670 6.10 23.55 30.53
C VAL A 670 7.50 23.82 31.02
N ALA A 671 7.61 24.56 32.13
CA ALA A 671 8.87 24.80 32.81
C ALA A 671 8.89 24.14 34.20
N ARG A 672 10.07 23.67 34.62
CA ARG A 672 10.34 23.14 35.96
C ARG A 672 11.66 23.64 36.50
N THR A 673 11.70 23.99 37.77
CA THR A 673 12.97 24.18 38.48
C THR A 673 13.39 22.86 39.12
N PHE A 674 14.67 22.52 39.11
CA PHE A 674 15.19 21.35 39.82
C PHE A 674 16.61 21.60 40.35
N HIS A 675 17.04 20.74 41.26
CA HIS A 675 18.35 20.80 41.91
C HIS A 675 19.16 19.54 41.56
N VAL A 676 20.48 19.67 41.35
CA VAL A 676 21.38 18.51 41.21
C VAL A 676 22.21 18.39 42.48
N LEU A 677 22.04 17.28 43.19
CA LEU A 677 22.82 17.00 44.40
C LEU A 677 24.27 16.73 44.02
N ALA A 678 25.19 17.39 44.72
CA ALA A 678 26.61 17.10 44.57
C ALA A 678 26.86 15.62 44.92
N LYS A 679 27.65 14.90 44.11
CA LYS A 679 28.10 13.55 44.46
C LYS A 679 28.94 13.63 45.73
N THR A 680 28.37 13.21 46.85
CA THR A 680 29.07 13.04 48.13
C THR A 680 29.63 11.62 48.21
N GLY A 681 30.89 11.41 47.81
CA GLY A 681 31.62 10.15 48.06
C GLY A 681 32.85 9.90 47.15
N PRO A 682 33.97 9.36 47.67
CA PRO A 682 35.24 9.22 46.95
C PRO A 682 35.24 8.04 45.96
N ARG A 683 36.15 8.12 44.96
CA ARG A 683 36.30 7.18 43.83
C ARG A 683 36.85 5.82 44.23
#